data_AF-A0A2H6JLP3-F1
#
_entry.id   AF-A0A2H6JLP3-F1
#
_cell.length_a   1.000
_cell.length_b   1.000
_cell.length_c   1.000
_cell.angle_alpha   90.00
_cell.angle_beta   90.00
_cell.angle_gamma   90.00
#
_symmetry.space_group_name_H-M   'P 1'
#
loop_
_entity.id
_entity.type
_entity.pdbx_description
1 polymer ?
#
loop_
_entity_poly.entity_id
_entity_poly.type
_entity_poly.pdbx_seq_one_letter_code
_entity_poly.pdbx_strand_id
1 'polypeptide(L)'
;MPECSDIIYDLEKVNQIIDLCIDCELYDEVNDIIGLSTNAQSYIDDLYKPNGEKSLEAFGLEKFDFPVEVIRITPSIISSETIQASLLFRAKKPPYPLKNEAGIKPKPLLKNWSDLFWAKRIRAELLCHNKDTWNKRYEDLLTFLDRRIPVSKSENQTDFILTKFNYLMEQSAVATSEASYGYAERARDTLYKLYKEYDDPERGPYDRWILWNKGMAYQHMVGRNQEAVLDFNWVIRKFWLQKPEKNKEKIEKILREGCGHKRNVDIVLEYLINIVPAYLQRAAINLKLQLGYHALQTLSKGLDDLLLKIKGDSPEKLICDATDHLQRRIDLQRIEALLQLDLENDDRAKDWLKKAHDDIFNDKDWNPKVVTLPLNEEGSSHKAIKTQLVEHTLKWFEQKASRLLRILPNPQNKSKIEKSTRDENTSEEIKQSFTYLKGLIKIFWHAEQGSSSYWDWVEGNNQDELIYFSRWAQLLKLGMETVDKLRKLGGEPPDFRLNLPTSLIKPGDASACLLEDTIDLYLFLSKKKKLPVIRDERPKNHRTKTIELENLRSDDLPDFTNGLSVFYKKMSNYLLKEKAIPPAAFQNSRKGAITLTLLKDDHLQLLAALDEFHEEFGENQQIHALKRCDERLIWHRVKGKADPKGGCTNCLMEINESFSPESFDGLLLCQTFQKEIPSDKKELPPEKRNMDHNDYEFIMQDTEKHLTEHLAWHSQQPPQQTLRFIGLQRWNSLTPAQGKSVGGGYFIYRTDSDGEVDLGIAIDPGFDYVRNLFRMGFSLMDVDIVLISHAHPDHLWDFESMVQLLHELEGKTHKIHQLNVVLTLGSYHRLSHIINNPGLRRFINPLVLDIRKEIEPNFFKKLARTEEDKTPQNLLNYCFSFSQKKENEKTIGWQPVLPGSTNNGTNREIEIWPTRAYHEDYSEISDSFGFLIKVREQDSSETDDKQFCFGYTGDTKWVSKDLYNQGCPNDEPTCQEKCHKDKEAPRWKDVASQYADCDVLLMHLGSLINHKKKDEDHFKDYPNAEKCEALIRSKNHPYLMGMIRFLREIYKEPRKDKLILMGEFGEELRGGIRTDIVKRLQQGLTRDWQIVPVDVGLDILLHSYAEGDQPIGKFEFLCALCDKHRPLSEIDYFRFGQDEAIFYICKTCKKATPADVRQTRLGQLYEIGRELRTFSQKAR
;
A
#
# COMPACT_ATOMS: atom_id res chain seq x y z
N MET A 1 -2.48 9.65 42.28
CA MET A 1 -3.73 9.15 41.69
C MET A 1 -4.88 9.67 42.56
N PRO A 2 -6.17 9.55 42.17
CA PRO A 2 -7.28 10.09 42.95
C PRO A 2 -7.32 9.53 44.38
N GLU A 3 -7.85 10.32 45.32
CA GLU A 3 -8.14 9.90 46.70
C GLU A 3 -9.35 8.93 46.74
N CYS A 4 -9.22 7.78 46.09
CA CYS A 4 -10.14 6.66 46.15
C CYS A 4 -9.82 5.74 47.34
N SER A 5 -10.80 4.93 47.74
CA SER A 5 -10.57 3.91 48.77
C SER A 5 -9.57 2.85 48.29
N ASP A 6 -8.78 2.31 49.23
CA ASP A 6 -7.73 1.31 48.93
C ASP A 6 -8.27 0.12 48.13
N ILE A 7 -9.48 -0.35 48.43
CA ILE A 7 -10.09 -1.47 47.71
C ILE A 7 -10.43 -1.09 46.26
N ILE A 8 -10.95 0.11 46.00
CA ILE A 8 -11.32 0.52 44.64
C ILE A 8 -10.06 0.77 43.79
N TYR A 9 -9.01 1.31 44.41
CA TYR A 9 -7.69 1.41 43.79
C TYR A 9 -7.17 0.03 43.36
N ASP A 10 -7.21 -0.94 44.26
CA ASP A 10 -6.71 -2.29 43.98
C ASP A 10 -7.49 -2.97 42.86
N LEU A 11 -8.81 -2.83 42.83
CA LEU A 11 -9.65 -3.39 41.77
C LEU A 11 -9.39 -2.73 40.41
N GLU A 12 -9.08 -1.43 40.37
CA GLU A 12 -8.67 -0.75 39.13
C GLU A 12 -7.34 -1.28 38.59
N LYS A 13 -6.39 -1.63 39.47
CA LYS A 13 -5.14 -2.28 39.07
C LYS A 13 -5.34 -3.71 38.58
N VAL A 14 -6.19 -4.48 39.25
CA VAL A 14 -6.58 -5.81 38.75
C VAL A 14 -7.29 -5.69 37.39
N ASN A 15 -8.08 -4.64 37.18
CA ASN A 15 -8.74 -4.40 35.91
C ASN A 15 -7.75 -4.22 34.75
N GLN A 16 -6.69 -3.45 34.95
CA GLN A 16 -5.62 -3.29 33.96
C GLN A 16 -4.90 -4.62 33.68
N ILE A 17 -4.65 -5.43 34.71
CA ILE A 17 -4.05 -6.77 34.56
C ILE A 17 -4.97 -7.68 33.73
N ILE A 18 -6.28 -7.69 34.00
CA ILE A 18 -7.25 -8.47 33.23
C ILE A 18 -7.31 -7.99 31.79
N ASP A 19 -7.28 -6.67 31.55
CA ASP A 19 -7.23 -6.11 30.19
C ASP A 19 -5.96 -6.54 29.45
N LEU A 20 -4.79 -6.52 30.11
CA LEU A 20 -3.55 -7.05 29.54
C LEU A 20 -3.70 -8.53 29.16
N CYS A 21 -4.30 -9.35 30.04
CA CYS A 21 -4.49 -10.77 29.77
C CYS A 21 -5.42 -11.00 28.57
N ILE A 22 -6.55 -10.29 28.51
CA ILE A 22 -7.51 -10.39 27.40
C ILE A 22 -6.87 -9.96 26.09
N ASP A 23 -6.21 -8.80 26.07
CA ASP A 23 -5.60 -8.23 24.86
C ASP A 23 -4.36 -9.02 24.39
N CYS A 24 -3.75 -9.81 25.28
CA CYS A 24 -2.63 -10.70 24.97
C CYS A 24 -2.99 -12.18 24.84
N GLU A 25 -4.28 -12.52 24.69
CA GLU A 25 -4.77 -13.91 24.56
C GLU A 25 -4.40 -14.84 25.73
N LEU A 26 -4.12 -14.29 26.93
CA LEU A 26 -3.77 -15.02 28.16
C LEU A 26 -5.04 -15.36 28.96
N TYR A 27 -6.00 -16.01 28.31
CA TYR A 27 -7.33 -16.25 28.88
C TYR A 27 -7.32 -17.13 30.13
N ASP A 28 -6.37 -18.06 30.24
CA ASP A 28 -6.24 -18.91 31.43
C ASP A 28 -5.88 -18.09 32.68
N GLU A 29 -5.07 -17.05 32.54
CA GLU A 29 -4.74 -16.16 33.65
C GLU A 29 -5.98 -15.35 34.09
N VAL A 30 -6.89 -15.00 33.16
CA VAL A 30 -8.18 -14.37 33.49
C VAL A 30 -9.04 -15.31 34.35
N ASN A 31 -9.03 -16.61 34.03
CA ASN A 31 -9.75 -17.64 34.77
C ASN A 31 -9.23 -17.80 36.20
N ASP A 32 -7.90 -17.73 36.37
CA ASP A 32 -7.26 -17.82 37.67
C ASP A 32 -7.50 -16.57 38.53
N ILE A 33 -7.61 -15.40 37.91
CA ILE A 33 -7.88 -14.13 38.60
C ILE A 33 -9.33 -14.04 39.11
N ILE A 34 -10.30 -14.46 38.29
CA ILE A 34 -11.73 -14.21 38.53
C ILE A 34 -12.41 -15.42 39.16
N GLY A 35 -12.70 -15.36 40.46
CA GLY A 35 -13.46 -16.37 41.18
C GLY A 35 -14.98 -16.20 41.05
N LEU A 36 -15.62 -17.10 40.29
CA LEU A 36 -17.05 -17.08 40.00
C LEU A 36 -17.92 -17.67 41.11
N SER A 37 -19.16 -17.19 41.22
CA SER A 37 -20.22 -17.88 41.97
C SER A 37 -20.65 -19.18 41.27
N THR A 38 -21.25 -20.13 42.00
CA THR A 38 -21.74 -21.40 41.43
C THR A 38 -22.68 -21.20 40.24
N ASN A 39 -23.56 -20.19 40.31
CA ASN A 39 -24.51 -19.92 39.23
C ASN A 39 -23.84 -19.29 38.00
N ALA A 40 -22.85 -18.42 38.21
CA ALA A 40 -22.06 -17.84 37.13
C ALA A 40 -21.19 -18.91 36.44
N GLN A 41 -20.59 -19.83 37.20
CA GLN A 41 -19.90 -20.99 36.64
C GLN A 41 -20.85 -21.87 35.82
N SER A 42 -22.05 -22.15 36.34
CA SER A 42 -23.06 -22.92 35.59
C SER A 42 -23.47 -22.26 34.28
N TYR A 43 -23.37 -20.93 34.15
CA TYR A 43 -23.62 -20.24 32.90
C TYR A 43 -22.50 -20.48 31.88
N ILE A 44 -21.25 -20.33 32.33
CA ILE A 44 -20.06 -20.65 31.52
C ILE A 44 -20.14 -22.09 31.02
N ASP A 45 -20.46 -23.04 31.91
CA ASP A 45 -20.63 -24.46 31.58
C ASP A 45 -21.77 -24.70 30.57
N ASP A 46 -22.81 -23.86 30.57
CA ASP A 46 -23.91 -23.93 29.59
C ASP A 46 -23.50 -23.36 28.23
N LEU A 47 -22.69 -22.28 28.22
CA LEU A 47 -22.12 -21.70 27.00
C LEU A 47 -21.22 -22.69 26.26
N TYR A 48 -20.46 -23.52 26.99
CA TYR A 48 -19.63 -24.58 26.40
C TYR A 48 -20.44 -25.70 25.72
N LYS A 49 -21.76 -25.81 25.96
CA LYS A 49 -22.58 -26.86 25.34
C LYS A 49 -22.85 -26.55 23.87
N PRO A 50 -22.89 -27.56 22.98
CA PRO A 50 -23.17 -27.37 21.54
C PRO A 50 -24.48 -26.65 21.20
N ASN A 51 -25.45 -26.63 22.12
CA ASN A 51 -26.77 -26.00 21.98
C ASN A 51 -26.98 -24.86 23.01
N GLY A 52 -25.92 -24.25 23.54
CA GLY A 52 -25.98 -23.14 24.49
C GLY A 52 -26.58 -21.87 23.86
N GLU A 53 -27.91 -21.83 23.71
CA GLU A 53 -28.60 -20.74 23.00
C GLU A 53 -29.15 -19.64 23.90
N LYS A 54 -29.17 -19.82 25.22
CA LYS A 54 -29.72 -18.82 26.14
C LYS A 54 -28.87 -17.55 26.10
N SER A 55 -29.50 -16.42 25.76
CA SER A 55 -28.89 -15.10 25.96
C SER A 55 -28.59 -14.87 27.44
N LEU A 56 -27.69 -13.91 27.75
CA LEU A 56 -27.44 -13.48 29.13
C LEU A 56 -28.76 -13.12 29.85
N GLU A 57 -29.73 -12.54 29.13
CA GLU A 57 -31.07 -12.25 29.64
C GLU A 57 -31.90 -13.51 29.92
N ALA A 58 -31.90 -14.48 29.00
CA ALA A 58 -32.65 -15.73 29.17
C ALA A 58 -32.16 -16.59 30.34
N PHE A 59 -30.90 -16.42 30.76
CA PHE A 59 -30.34 -17.09 31.94
C PHE A 59 -30.77 -16.43 33.26
N GLY A 60 -31.35 -15.23 33.22
CA GLY A 60 -31.83 -14.52 34.41
C GLY A 60 -30.70 -13.95 35.27
N LEU A 61 -29.61 -13.51 34.66
CA LEU A 61 -28.45 -12.90 35.34
C LEU A 61 -28.82 -11.66 36.18
N GLU A 62 -29.96 -11.00 35.91
CA GLU A 62 -30.46 -9.95 36.81
C GLU A 62 -30.65 -10.43 38.26
N LYS A 63 -30.85 -11.74 38.47
CA LYS A 63 -31.06 -12.40 39.76
C LYS A 63 -29.77 -12.72 40.51
N PHE A 64 -28.60 -12.60 39.88
CA PHE A 64 -27.33 -12.84 40.56
C PHE A 64 -26.94 -11.60 41.36
N ASP A 65 -26.64 -11.80 42.64
CA ASP A 65 -26.25 -10.71 43.54
C ASP A 65 -24.76 -10.34 43.32
N PHE A 66 -23.88 -11.35 43.23
CA PHE A 66 -22.46 -11.19 42.91
C PHE A 66 -22.02 -12.30 41.94
N PRO A 67 -21.99 -12.07 40.61
CA PRO A 67 -21.55 -13.09 39.66
C PRO A 67 -20.08 -13.49 39.90
N VAL A 68 -19.23 -12.52 40.24
CA VAL A 68 -17.85 -12.72 40.72
C VAL A 68 -17.79 -12.51 42.23
N GLU A 69 -17.37 -13.51 42.98
CA GLU A 69 -17.35 -13.44 44.45
C GLU A 69 -15.99 -13.01 45.01
N VAL A 70 -14.90 -13.34 44.32
CA VAL A 70 -13.53 -13.09 44.79
C VAL A 70 -12.58 -12.84 43.62
N ILE A 71 -11.65 -11.92 43.82
CA ILE A 71 -10.51 -11.69 42.91
C ILE A 71 -9.24 -12.25 43.54
N ARG A 72 -8.49 -13.04 42.78
CA ARG A 72 -7.26 -13.72 43.22
C ARG A 72 -6.08 -13.17 42.43
N ILE A 73 -4.99 -12.84 43.11
CA ILE A 73 -3.71 -12.54 42.46
C ILE A 73 -2.69 -13.47 43.11
N THR A 74 -2.21 -14.44 42.34
CA THR A 74 -1.27 -15.47 42.82
C THR A 74 0.17 -15.05 42.53
N PRO A 75 1.16 -15.61 43.26
CA PRO A 75 2.58 -15.38 42.98
C PRO A 75 3.02 -15.79 41.57
N SER A 76 2.28 -16.70 40.92
CA SER A 76 2.52 -17.10 39.53
C SER A 76 2.15 -15.99 38.53
N ILE A 77 1.25 -15.08 38.89
CA ILE A 77 0.83 -13.95 38.06
C ILE A 77 1.73 -12.74 38.38
N ILE A 78 1.78 -12.35 39.65
CA ILE A 78 2.66 -11.29 40.16
C ILE A 78 3.28 -11.75 41.49
N SER A 79 4.61 -11.71 41.60
CA SER A 79 5.34 -12.20 42.77
C SER A 79 4.98 -11.43 44.05
N SER A 80 5.11 -12.08 45.21
CA SER A 80 4.87 -11.42 46.50
C SER A 80 5.93 -10.36 46.80
N GLU A 81 7.17 -10.52 46.34
CA GLU A 81 8.18 -9.46 46.46
C GLU A 81 7.78 -8.24 45.65
N THR A 82 7.27 -8.41 44.42
CA THR A 82 6.81 -7.32 43.57
C THR A 82 5.59 -6.63 44.16
N ILE A 83 4.60 -7.37 44.67
CA ILE A 83 3.44 -6.79 45.38
C ILE A 83 3.88 -5.94 46.58
N GLN A 84 4.88 -6.40 47.34
CA GLN A 84 5.39 -5.68 48.52
C GLN A 84 6.29 -4.49 48.15
N ALA A 85 7.13 -4.63 47.13
CA ALA A 85 8.05 -3.60 46.66
C ALA A 85 7.31 -2.49 45.91
N SER A 86 6.24 -2.82 45.18
CA SER A 86 5.50 -1.89 44.32
C SER A 86 4.43 -1.05 45.03
N LEU A 87 3.90 -1.47 46.18
CA LEU A 87 2.58 -0.98 46.62
C LEU A 87 1.55 -0.96 45.46
N LEU A 88 1.67 -1.88 44.49
CA LEU A 88 0.71 -2.02 43.39
C LEU A 88 -0.70 -2.12 43.94
N PHE A 89 -0.81 -2.71 45.13
CA PHE A 89 -2.02 -2.77 45.94
C PHE A 89 -1.84 -2.01 47.26
N ARG A 90 -2.87 -1.26 47.65
CA ARG A 90 -2.99 -0.52 48.91
C ARG A 90 -3.61 -1.38 50.01
N ALA A 91 -4.51 -2.31 49.69
CA ALA A 91 -5.08 -3.21 50.69
C ALA A 91 -4.08 -4.33 51.02
N LYS A 92 -4.00 -4.69 52.32
CA LYS A 92 -2.83 -5.37 52.89
C LYS A 92 -2.41 -6.68 52.20
N LYS A 93 -3.30 -7.54 51.66
CA LYS A 93 -2.99 -8.71 50.80
C LYS A 93 -4.23 -9.20 50.00
N PRO A 94 -4.09 -9.64 48.73
CA PRO A 94 -5.08 -10.47 48.03
C PRO A 94 -5.26 -11.84 48.73
N PRO A 95 -6.41 -12.53 48.60
CA PRO A 95 -7.52 -12.26 47.67
C PRO A 95 -8.46 -11.14 48.12
N TYR A 96 -9.14 -10.52 47.15
CA TYR A 96 -10.12 -9.44 47.37
C TYR A 96 -11.55 -9.99 47.29
N PRO A 97 -12.25 -10.18 48.42
CA PRO A 97 -13.64 -10.59 48.40
C PRO A 97 -14.53 -9.42 47.93
N LEU A 98 -15.34 -9.67 46.90
CA LEU A 98 -16.34 -8.70 46.41
C LEU A 98 -17.67 -8.84 47.16
N LYS A 99 -17.94 -10.06 47.63
CA LYS A 99 -19.09 -10.39 48.47
C LYS A 99 -18.72 -10.23 49.95
N ASN A 100 -19.61 -9.61 50.73
CA ASN A 100 -19.42 -9.45 52.17
C ASN A 100 -19.67 -10.77 52.94
N GLU A 101 -19.13 -10.86 54.16
CA GLU A 101 -19.48 -11.92 55.11
C GLU A 101 -20.98 -11.90 55.44
N ALA A 102 -21.54 -13.09 55.70
CA ALA A 102 -22.97 -13.28 55.94
C ALA A 102 -23.48 -12.37 57.08
N GLY A 103 -24.46 -11.50 56.78
CA GLY A 103 -25.08 -10.58 57.74
C GLY A 103 -24.64 -9.11 57.63
N ILE A 104 -23.69 -8.76 56.76
CA ILE A 104 -23.22 -7.38 56.53
C ILE A 104 -23.84 -6.82 55.23
N LYS A 105 -24.44 -5.62 55.28
CA LYS A 105 -25.03 -4.97 54.09
C LYS A 105 -23.99 -4.84 52.95
N PRO A 106 -24.29 -5.30 51.72
CA PRO A 106 -23.36 -5.22 50.59
C PRO A 106 -23.01 -3.78 50.26
N LYS A 107 -21.71 -3.51 50.02
CA LYS A 107 -21.26 -2.19 49.52
C LYS A 107 -21.68 -2.08 48.04
N PRO A 108 -22.53 -1.11 47.66
CA PRO A 108 -23.10 -1.04 46.30
C PRO A 108 -22.05 -1.05 45.18
N LEU A 109 -20.91 -0.36 45.36
CA LEU A 109 -19.86 -0.31 44.34
C LEU A 109 -19.12 -1.64 44.13
N LEU A 110 -18.96 -2.49 45.16
CA LEU A 110 -18.31 -3.79 45.00
C LEU A 110 -19.15 -4.73 44.13
N LYS A 111 -20.48 -4.58 44.18
CA LYS A 111 -21.39 -5.27 43.26
C LYS A 111 -21.18 -4.81 41.82
N ASN A 112 -21.04 -3.50 41.59
CA ASN A 112 -20.75 -2.99 40.25
C ASN A 112 -19.41 -3.53 39.71
N TRP A 113 -18.37 -3.63 40.55
CA TRP A 113 -17.10 -4.25 40.14
C TRP A 113 -17.23 -5.76 39.87
N SER A 114 -18.04 -6.48 40.65
CA SER A 114 -18.38 -7.88 40.38
C SER A 114 -19.03 -8.05 39.01
N ASP A 115 -20.01 -7.19 38.69
CA ASP A 115 -20.68 -7.15 37.38
C ASP A 115 -19.69 -6.77 36.25
N LEU A 116 -18.75 -5.83 36.47
CA LEU A 116 -17.73 -5.45 35.47
C LEU A 116 -16.76 -6.59 35.17
N PHE A 117 -16.23 -7.26 36.19
CA PHE A 117 -15.33 -8.39 35.99
C PHE A 117 -16.04 -9.58 35.37
N TRP A 118 -17.32 -9.79 35.68
CA TRP A 118 -18.14 -10.75 34.96
C TRP A 118 -18.20 -10.43 33.47
N ALA A 119 -18.42 -9.17 33.10
CA ALA A 119 -18.43 -8.77 31.71
C ALA A 119 -17.09 -9.05 31.01
N LYS A 120 -15.97 -8.73 31.66
CA LYS A 120 -14.62 -9.03 31.15
C LYS A 120 -14.35 -10.52 31.03
N ARG A 121 -14.79 -11.32 32.01
CA ARG A 121 -14.71 -12.79 31.98
C ARG A 121 -15.47 -13.36 30.79
N ILE A 122 -16.65 -12.82 30.48
CA ILE A 122 -17.42 -13.21 29.28
C ILE A 122 -16.71 -12.76 28.01
N ARG A 123 -16.25 -11.50 27.91
CA ARG A 123 -15.47 -11.01 26.76
C ARG A 123 -14.26 -11.90 26.46
N ALA A 124 -13.55 -12.36 27.50
CA ALA A 124 -12.46 -13.32 27.37
C ALA A 124 -12.90 -14.66 26.73
N GLU A 125 -14.04 -15.23 27.14
CA GLU A 125 -14.57 -16.45 26.49
C GLU A 125 -14.99 -16.22 25.05
N LEU A 126 -15.64 -15.09 24.76
CA LEU A 126 -16.06 -14.75 23.40
C LEU A 126 -14.85 -14.72 22.45
N LEU A 127 -13.77 -14.07 22.88
CA LEU A 127 -12.53 -13.96 22.12
C LEU A 127 -11.77 -15.30 22.03
N CYS A 128 -11.70 -16.08 23.12
CA CYS A 128 -11.04 -17.38 23.16
C CYS A 128 -11.62 -18.37 22.14
N HIS A 129 -12.96 -18.41 22.03
CA HIS A 129 -13.63 -19.34 21.12
C HIS A 129 -13.71 -18.88 19.68
N ASN A 130 -13.81 -17.57 19.43
CA ASN A 130 -13.83 -16.94 18.11
C ASN A 130 -14.69 -17.68 17.05
N LYS A 131 -15.90 -18.08 17.44
CA LYS A 131 -16.92 -18.73 16.59
C LYS A 131 -18.18 -17.86 16.53
N ASP A 132 -18.92 -17.94 15.43
CA ASP A 132 -20.09 -17.07 15.21
C ASP A 132 -21.19 -17.19 16.26
N THR A 133 -21.38 -18.38 16.85
CA THR A 133 -22.34 -18.59 17.94
C THR A 133 -21.98 -17.80 19.20
N TRP A 134 -20.69 -17.49 19.39
CA TRP A 134 -20.17 -16.68 20.48
C TRP A 134 -20.18 -15.20 20.09
N ASN A 135 -19.75 -14.84 18.88
CA ASN A 135 -19.67 -13.44 18.44
C ASN A 135 -21.01 -12.69 18.46
N LYS A 136 -22.16 -13.37 18.32
CA LYS A 136 -23.48 -12.73 18.45
C LYS A 136 -23.82 -12.27 19.88
N ARG A 137 -23.01 -12.63 20.88
CA ARG A 137 -23.24 -12.32 22.31
C ARG A 137 -22.65 -10.99 22.78
N TYR A 138 -21.91 -10.27 21.92
CA TYR A 138 -21.41 -8.93 22.28
C TYR A 138 -22.54 -7.93 22.57
N GLU A 139 -23.69 -8.04 21.88
CA GLU A 139 -24.88 -7.21 22.16
C GLU A 139 -25.50 -7.52 23.53
N ASP A 140 -25.55 -8.82 23.90
CA ASP A 140 -26.02 -9.25 25.22
C ASP A 140 -25.14 -8.63 26.32
N LEU A 141 -23.81 -8.61 26.09
CA LEU A 141 -22.82 -8.06 27.01
C LEU A 141 -22.96 -6.53 27.16
N LEU A 142 -23.18 -5.81 26.05
CA LEU A 142 -23.40 -4.37 26.07
C LEU A 142 -24.67 -4.01 26.83
N THR A 143 -25.76 -4.74 26.57
CA THR A 143 -27.05 -4.58 27.26
C THR A 143 -26.91 -4.82 28.76
N PHE A 144 -26.14 -5.86 29.15
CA PHE A 144 -25.84 -6.15 30.55
C PHE A 144 -25.10 -4.97 31.22
N LEU A 145 -24.05 -4.46 30.59
CA LEU A 145 -23.27 -3.33 31.11
C LEU A 145 -24.11 -2.05 31.24
N ASP A 146 -24.95 -1.74 30.25
CA ASP A 146 -25.84 -0.56 30.29
C ASP A 146 -26.84 -0.62 31.45
N ARG A 147 -27.38 -1.80 31.76
CA ARG A 147 -28.32 -1.98 32.89
C ARG A 147 -27.65 -1.95 34.25
N ARG A 148 -26.37 -2.33 34.33
CA ARG A 148 -25.61 -2.45 35.59
C ARG A 148 -24.69 -1.25 35.88
N ILE A 149 -24.60 -0.29 34.96
CA ILE A 149 -23.77 0.91 35.14
C ILE A 149 -24.15 1.66 36.44
N PRO A 150 -23.19 2.18 37.22
CA PRO A 150 -23.50 2.94 38.42
C PRO A 150 -24.36 4.20 38.13
N VAL A 151 -25.57 4.26 38.69
CA VAL A 151 -26.54 5.37 38.49
C VAL A 151 -26.73 6.30 39.70
N SER A 152 -26.51 5.84 40.93
CA SER A 152 -26.71 6.66 42.15
C SER A 152 -25.37 7.06 42.79
N LYS A 153 -25.25 8.30 43.29
CA LYS A 153 -24.07 8.75 44.04
C LYS A 153 -23.87 7.87 45.28
N SER A 154 -22.72 7.19 45.36
CA SER A 154 -22.28 6.50 46.59
C SER A 154 -21.85 7.53 47.66
N GLU A 155 -21.60 7.08 48.88
CA GLU A 155 -21.05 7.92 49.96
C GLU A 155 -19.66 8.51 49.61
N ASN A 156 -18.88 7.85 48.73
CA ASN A 156 -17.60 8.33 48.20
C ASN A 156 -17.69 8.65 46.70
N GLN A 157 -17.77 9.94 46.38
CA GLN A 157 -17.91 10.43 45.01
C GLN A 157 -16.75 10.03 44.07
N THR A 158 -15.51 9.96 44.58
CA THR A 158 -14.33 9.58 43.78
C THR A 158 -14.42 8.12 43.31
N ASP A 159 -14.76 7.22 44.24
CA ASP A 159 -14.92 5.78 43.96
C ASP A 159 -16.04 5.53 42.93
N PHE A 160 -17.15 6.27 43.05
CA PHE A 160 -18.26 6.20 42.09
C PHE A 160 -17.83 6.61 40.68
N ILE A 161 -17.13 7.73 40.57
CA ILE A 161 -16.70 8.27 39.27
C ILE A 161 -15.69 7.32 38.60
N LEU A 162 -14.72 6.78 39.35
CA LEU A 162 -13.74 5.83 38.82
C LEU A 162 -14.40 4.51 38.39
N THR A 163 -15.35 3.99 39.18
CA THR A 163 -16.10 2.78 38.82
C THR A 163 -16.91 3.00 37.53
N LYS A 164 -17.58 4.16 37.42
CA LYS A 164 -18.33 4.52 36.21
C LYS A 164 -17.43 4.70 34.98
N PHE A 165 -16.24 5.28 35.17
CA PHE A 165 -15.26 5.41 34.10
C PHE A 165 -14.87 4.04 33.52
N ASN A 166 -14.51 3.07 34.37
CA ASN A 166 -14.14 1.72 33.93
C ASN A 166 -15.28 0.98 33.21
N TYR A 167 -16.53 1.20 33.63
CA TYR A 167 -17.70 0.70 32.88
C TYR A 167 -17.77 1.27 31.46
N LEU A 168 -17.63 2.60 31.32
CA LEU A 168 -17.68 3.24 30.01
C LEU A 168 -16.54 2.78 29.10
N MET A 169 -15.36 2.52 29.66
CA MET A 169 -14.22 1.98 28.91
C MET A 169 -14.48 0.54 28.44
N GLU A 170 -15.07 -0.32 29.29
CA GLU A 170 -15.45 -1.68 28.87
C GLU A 170 -16.60 -1.67 27.85
N GLN A 171 -17.61 -0.81 28.03
CA GLN A 171 -18.69 -0.64 27.06
C GLN A 171 -18.16 -0.18 25.71
N SER A 172 -17.17 0.73 25.72
CA SER A 172 -16.49 1.16 24.51
C SER A 172 -15.70 0.00 23.85
N ALA A 173 -15.03 -0.85 24.63
CA ALA A 173 -14.32 -2.01 24.11
C ALA A 173 -15.24 -3.12 23.56
N VAL A 174 -16.46 -3.24 24.08
CA VAL A 174 -17.46 -4.25 23.68
C VAL A 174 -18.34 -3.77 22.52
N ALA A 175 -18.66 -2.47 22.49
CA ALA A 175 -19.52 -1.90 21.46
C ALA A 175 -18.81 -1.80 20.11
N THR A 176 -19.58 -1.66 19.04
CA THR A 176 -19.09 -1.49 17.67
C THR A 176 -19.37 -0.07 17.16
N SER A 177 -18.58 0.35 16.16
CA SER A 177 -18.78 1.60 15.41
C SER A 177 -19.01 2.83 16.30
N GLU A 178 -19.98 3.69 15.98
CA GLU A 178 -20.21 4.98 16.63
C GLU A 178 -20.59 4.84 18.12
N ALA A 179 -21.20 3.72 18.51
CA ALA A 179 -21.52 3.46 19.92
C ALA A 179 -20.24 3.34 20.75
N SER A 180 -19.24 2.59 20.26
CA SER A 180 -17.92 2.47 20.90
C SER A 180 -17.28 3.84 21.16
N TYR A 181 -17.28 4.70 20.15
CA TYR A 181 -16.80 6.08 20.26
C TYR A 181 -17.59 6.88 21.30
N GLY A 182 -18.93 6.81 21.27
CA GLY A 182 -19.80 7.52 22.19
C GLY A 182 -19.60 7.14 23.66
N TYR A 183 -19.27 5.88 23.97
CA TYR A 183 -18.91 5.48 25.34
C TYR A 183 -17.56 6.06 25.77
N ALA A 184 -16.54 6.05 24.91
CA ALA A 184 -15.23 6.66 25.20
C ALA A 184 -15.32 8.18 25.43
N GLU A 185 -16.13 8.89 24.65
CA GLU A 185 -16.38 10.32 24.85
C GLU A 185 -17.07 10.61 26.20
N ARG A 186 -18.09 9.81 26.57
CA ARG A 186 -18.73 9.92 27.89
C ARG A 186 -17.78 9.65 29.05
N ALA A 187 -16.77 8.80 28.84
CA ALA A 187 -15.73 8.55 29.84
C ALA A 187 -14.87 9.81 30.08
N ARG A 188 -14.60 10.62 29.04
CA ARG A 188 -13.90 11.91 29.17
C ARG A 188 -14.64 12.89 30.08
N ASP A 189 -15.96 13.00 29.94
CA ASP A 189 -16.80 13.86 30.80
C ASP A 189 -16.75 13.44 32.28
N THR A 190 -16.53 12.15 32.50
CA THR A 190 -16.40 11.55 33.82
C THR A 190 -15.05 11.95 34.46
N LEU A 191 -13.96 12.01 33.69
CA LEU A 191 -12.63 12.43 34.16
C LEU A 191 -12.56 13.90 34.59
N TYR A 192 -13.27 14.82 33.90
CA TYR A 192 -13.32 16.24 34.32
C TYR A 192 -13.85 16.44 35.75
N LYS A 193 -14.57 15.46 36.28
CA LYS A 193 -15.07 15.48 37.66
C LYS A 193 -14.05 14.98 38.69
N LEU A 194 -13.06 14.18 38.27
CA LEU A 194 -11.95 13.70 39.10
C LEU A 194 -10.78 14.68 39.10
N TYR A 195 -10.44 15.23 37.93
CA TYR A 195 -9.28 16.07 37.72
C TYR A 195 -9.72 17.45 37.23
N LYS A 196 -9.47 18.48 38.05
CA LYS A 196 -9.83 19.87 37.70
C LYS A 196 -8.91 20.44 36.62
N GLU A 197 -7.65 20.04 36.61
CA GLU A 197 -6.66 20.46 35.62
C GLU A 197 -6.53 19.43 34.51
N TYR A 198 -6.53 19.88 33.25
CA TYR A 198 -6.34 19.00 32.09
C TYR A 198 -4.90 18.46 32.01
N ASP A 199 -3.94 19.22 32.53
CA ASP A 199 -2.50 18.92 32.50
C ASP A 199 -2.02 18.08 33.69
N ASP A 200 -2.94 17.57 34.51
CA ASP A 200 -2.61 16.75 35.68
C ASP A 200 -1.86 15.47 35.24
N PRO A 201 -0.62 15.23 35.72
CA PRO A 201 0.14 14.03 35.39
C PRO A 201 -0.60 12.72 35.66
N GLU A 202 -1.44 12.69 36.70
CA GLU A 202 -2.16 11.51 37.13
C GLU A 202 -3.41 11.22 36.29
N ARG A 203 -3.85 12.21 35.50
CA ARG A 203 -4.92 12.09 34.50
C ARG A 203 -4.40 11.48 33.19
N GLY A 204 -3.10 11.63 32.90
CA GLY A 204 -2.45 11.25 31.65
C GLY A 204 -2.77 9.82 31.17
N PRO A 205 -2.63 8.78 32.01
CA PRO A 205 -2.97 7.41 31.61
C PRO A 205 -4.44 7.23 31.20
N TYR A 206 -5.38 7.84 31.92
CA TYR A 206 -6.81 7.76 31.60
C TYR A 206 -7.17 8.45 30.27
N ASP A 207 -6.56 9.62 30.00
CA ASP A 207 -6.73 10.28 28.70
C ASP A 207 -6.18 9.42 27.55
N ARG A 208 -5.05 8.72 27.76
CA ARG A 208 -4.51 7.79 26.77
C ARG A 208 -5.40 6.58 26.56
N TRP A 209 -6.01 6.04 27.62
CA TRP A 209 -6.98 4.95 27.47
C TRP A 209 -8.22 5.37 26.69
N ILE A 210 -8.76 6.57 26.92
CA ILE A 210 -9.85 7.13 26.11
C ILE A 210 -9.43 7.22 24.63
N LEU A 211 -8.24 7.78 24.36
CA LEU A 211 -7.72 7.91 23.00
C LEU A 211 -7.52 6.55 22.33
N TRP A 212 -7.01 5.56 23.06
CA TRP A 212 -6.89 4.18 22.60
C TRP A 212 -8.24 3.61 22.13
N ASN A 213 -9.26 3.68 22.97
CA ASN A 213 -10.58 3.18 22.63
C ASN A 213 -11.23 3.95 21.47
N LYS A 214 -11.04 5.27 21.39
CA LYS A 214 -11.49 6.06 20.24
C LYS A 214 -10.80 5.65 18.95
N GLY A 215 -9.49 5.42 19.00
CA GLY A 215 -8.70 4.93 17.88
C GLY A 215 -9.24 3.57 17.38
N MET A 216 -9.50 2.65 18.30
CA MET A 216 -10.14 1.36 18.00
C MET A 216 -11.53 1.52 17.37
N ALA A 217 -12.36 2.43 17.91
CA ALA A 217 -13.68 2.71 17.37
C ALA A 217 -13.60 3.22 15.92
N TYR A 218 -12.73 4.20 15.67
CA TYR A 218 -12.52 4.74 14.32
C TYR A 218 -11.98 3.70 13.34
N GLN A 219 -11.09 2.82 13.77
CA GLN A 219 -10.54 1.76 12.91
C GLN A 219 -11.61 0.79 12.40
N HIS A 220 -12.68 0.58 13.18
CA HIS A 220 -13.83 -0.24 12.80
C HIS A 220 -14.86 0.52 11.94
N MET A 221 -14.80 1.85 11.87
CA MET A 221 -15.66 2.65 11.02
C MET A 221 -15.10 2.74 9.58
N VAL A 222 -16.00 2.73 8.59
CA VAL A 222 -15.62 2.87 7.19
C VAL A 222 -15.06 4.28 6.93
N GLY A 223 -13.89 4.36 6.30
CA GLY A 223 -13.28 5.63 5.88
C GLY A 223 -12.63 6.46 6.99
N ARG A 224 -12.54 5.96 8.24
CA ARG A 224 -12.01 6.69 9.42
C ARG A 224 -10.61 6.26 9.87
N ASN A 225 -9.86 5.61 8.97
CA ASN A 225 -8.51 5.12 9.27
C ASN A 225 -7.55 6.25 9.68
N GLN A 226 -7.72 7.47 9.13
CA GLN A 226 -6.86 8.59 9.46
C GLN A 226 -7.07 9.06 10.90
N GLU A 227 -8.32 9.22 11.31
CA GLU A 227 -8.70 9.60 12.68
C GLU A 227 -8.21 8.57 13.70
N ALA A 228 -8.30 7.27 13.35
CA ALA A 228 -7.74 6.19 14.17
C ALA A 228 -6.22 6.34 14.35
N VAL A 229 -5.47 6.56 13.26
CA VAL A 229 -4.02 6.77 13.30
C VAL A 229 -3.66 7.99 14.14
N LEU A 230 -4.40 9.09 14.04
CA LEU A 230 -4.19 10.29 14.85
C LEU A 230 -4.32 9.97 16.34
N ASP A 231 -5.39 9.30 16.75
CA ASP A 231 -5.63 8.95 18.15
C ASP A 231 -4.53 8.01 18.68
N PHE A 232 -4.10 7.00 17.91
CA PHE A 232 -2.97 6.14 18.28
C PHE A 232 -1.65 6.91 18.39
N ASN A 233 -1.40 7.87 17.50
CA ASN A 233 -0.22 8.73 17.57
C ASN A 233 -0.26 9.61 18.83
N TRP A 234 -1.43 10.09 19.23
CA TRP A 234 -1.60 10.81 20.49
C TRP A 234 -1.35 9.92 21.71
N VAL A 235 -1.81 8.67 21.71
CA VAL A 235 -1.51 7.68 22.77
C VAL A 235 0.01 7.53 22.92
N ILE A 236 0.69 7.23 21.83
CA ILE A 236 2.14 7.04 21.79
C ILE A 236 2.87 8.31 22.23
N ARG A 237 2.55 9.45 21.62
CA ARG A 237 3.23 10.73 21.88
C ARG A 237 3.07 11.20 23.31
N LYS A 238 1.85 11.14 23.87
CA LYS A 238 1.58 11.58 25.25
C LYS A 238 2.27 10.70 26.28
N PHE A 239 2.49 9.42 26.00
CA PHE A 239 3.24 8.53 26.88
C PHE A 239 4.70 8.98 27.01
N TRP A 240 5.37 9.22 25.88
CA TRP A 240 6.77 9.64 25.86
C TRP A 240 7.03 11.08 26.34
N LEU A 241 5.99 11.93 26.44
CA LEU A 241 6.09 13.36 26.79
C LEU A 241 5.45 13.76 28.14
N GLN A 242 5.11 12.80 29.01
CA GLN A 242 4.37 13.07 30.25
C GLN A 242 5.12 13.92 31.31
N LYS A 243 4.39 14.80 32.04
CA LYS A 243 4.88 15.59 33.21
C LYS A 243 4.99 14.70 34.48
N PRO A 244 5.81 15.03 35.51
CA PRO A 244 6.52 16.30 35.75
C PRO A 244 7.84 16.45 34.98
N GLU A 245 8.23 15.48 34.15
CA GLU A 245 9.60 15.38 33.66
C GLU A 245 9.61 15.16 32.14
N LYS A 246 9.93 16.23 31.42
CA LYS A 246 10.19 16.23 29.97
C LYS A 246 11.48 15.45 29.65
N ASN A 247 11.52 14.12 29.80
CA ASN A 247 12.64 13.36 29.27
C ASN A 247 12.29 11.91 28.86
N LYS A 248 12.11 11.69 27.56
CA LYS A 248 11.91 10.36 26.92
C LYS A 248 12.94 9.33 27.41
N GLU A 249 14.19 9.76 27.59
CA GLU A 249 15.31 8.94 28.07
C GLU A 249 15.04 8.31 29.45
N LYS A 250 14.29 9.00 30.33
CA LYS A 250 13.97 8.49 31.66
C LYS A 250 12.91 7.39 31.60
N ILE A 251 11.92 7.53 30.72
CA ILE A 251 10.91 6.48 30.48
C ILE A 251 11.57 5.28 29.84
N GLU A 252 12.44 5.48 28.84
CA GLU A 252 13.23 4.39 28.25
C GLU A 252 14.09 3.69 29.31
N LYS A 253 14.74 4.45 30.19
CA LYS A 253 15.49 3.89 31.31
C LYS A 253 14.61 3.03 32.23
N ILE A 254 13.43 3.53 32.60
CA ILE A 254 12.46 2.79 33.44
C ILE A 254 12.04 1.48 32.76
N LEU A 255 11.72 1.52 31.47
CA LEU A 255 11.34 0.32 30.71
C LEU A 255 12.51 -0.67 30.60
N ARG A 256 13.74 -0.16 30.43
CA ARG A 256 14.96 -0.98 30.40
C ARG A 256 15.34 -1.57 31.76
N GLU A 257 14.93 -0.95 32.85
CA GLU A 257 15.12 -1.47 34.22
C GLU A 257 14.02 -2.48 34.61
N GLY A 258 13.00 -2.65 33.77
CA GLY A 258 11.89 -3.57 34.00
C GLY A 258 11.14 -3.29 35.31
N CYS A 259 10.58 -4.35 35.90
CA CYS A 259 9.76 -4.28 37.11
C CYS A 259 10.55 -4.16 38.43
N GLY A 260 11.89 -3.98 38.37
CA GLY A 260 12.77 -4.00 39.54
C GLY A 260 12.58 -2.86 40.56
N HIS A 261 11.91 -1.76 40.19
CA HIS A 261 11.58 -0.66 41.10
C HIS A 261 10.06 -0.39 41.13
N LYS A 262 9.56 -0.13 42.33
CA LYS A 262 8.21 0.30 42.69
C LYS A 262 7.37 1.10 41.68
N ARG A 263 7.94 2.09 41.00
CA ARG A 263 7.23 2.98 40.07
C ARG A 263 7.25 2.50 38.61
N ASN A 264 8.01 1.45 38.32
CA ASN A 264 8.23 0.97 36.96
C ASN A 264 7.07 0.09 36.48
N VAL A 265 6.44 -0.68 37.39
CA VAL A 265 5.35 -1.62 37.03
C VAL A 265 4.18 -0.92 36.35
N ASP A 266 3.73 0.23 36.85
CA ASP A 266 2.62 0.99 36.23
C ASP A 266 2.97 1.43 34.79
N ILE A 267 4.20 1.89 34.58
CA ILE A 267 4.69 2.33 33.27
C ILE A 267 4.85 1.15 32.32
N VAL A 268 5.35 0.01 32.82
CA VAL A 268 5.48 -1.23 32.05
C VAL A 268 4.09 -1.76 31.66
N LEU A 269 3.15 -1.84 32.59
CA LEU A 269 1.78 -2.27 32.32
C LEU A 269 1.11 -1.37 31.27
N GLU A 270 1.19 -0.05 31.43
CA GLU A 270 0.65 0.89 30.44
C GLU A 270 1.35 0.74 29.07
N TYR A 271 2.66 0.53 29.06
CA TYR A 271 3.43 0.30 27.84
C TYR A 271 2.93 -0.93 27.07
N LEU A 272 2.67 -2.03 27.78
CA LEU A 272 2.18 -3.28 27.20
C LEU A 272 0.69 -3.21 26.81
N ILE A 273 -0.16 -2.50 27.56
CA ILE A 273 -1.61 -2.42 27.32
C ILE A 273 -1.97 -1.40 26.24
N ASN A 274 -1.35 -0.23 26.22
CA ASN A 274 -1.78 0.87 25.35
C ASN A 274 -0.74 1.25 24.30
N ILE A 275 0.55 1.18 24.63
CA ILE A 275 1.59 1.80 23.78
C ILE A 275 2.04 0.86 22.67
N VAL A 276 2.44 -0.38 23.00
CA VAL A 276 2.78 -1.39 21.98
C VAL A 276 1.56 -1.72 21.12
N PRO A 277 0.35 -1.91 21.70
CA PRO A 277 -0.87 -2.07 20.90
C PRO A 277 -1.17 -0.87 19.98
N ALA A 278 -0.95 0.38 20.41
CA ALA A 278 -1.10 1.55 19.52
C ALA A 278 -0.15 1.49 18.30
N TYR A 279 1.09 1.01 18.48
CA TYR A 279 2.00 0.76 17.36
C TYR A 279 1.47 -0.35 16.44
N LEU A 280 1.00 -1.47 17.00
CA LEU A 280 0.45 -2.60 16.26
C LEU A 280 -0.81 -2.20 15.47
N GLN A 281 -1.72 -1.42 16.04
CA GLN A 281 -2.96 -1.02 15.35
C GLN A 281 -2.69 -0.01 14.24
N ARG A 282 -1.77 0.92 14.47
CA ARG A 282 -1.28 1.80 13.41
C ARG A 282 -0.63 1.02 12.26
N ALA A 283 0.18 0.01 12.55
CA ALA A 283 0.75 -0.85 11.53
C ALA A 283 -0.32 -1.70 10.82
N ALA A 284 -1.32 -2.20 11.55
CA ALA A 284 -2.47 -2.91 10.98
C ALA A 284 -3.29 -2.04 10.02
N ILE A 285 -3.52 -0.76 10.34
CA ILE A 285 -4.16 0.20 9.43
C ILE A 285 -3.34 0.37 8.15
N ASN A 286 -2.02 0.53 8.26
CA ASN A 286 -1.15 0.61 7.08
C ASN A 286 -1.24 -0.67 6.23
N LEU A 287 -1.23 -1.85 6.85
CA LEU A 287 -1.39 -3.13 6.13
C LEU A 287 -2.76 -3.25 5.45
N LYS A 288 -3.84 -2.81 6.11
CA LYS A 288 -5.19 -2.74 5.54
C LYS A 288 -5.24 -1.82 4.30
N LEU A 289 -4.48 -0.75 4.31
CA LEU A 289 -4.30 0.18 3.17
C LEU A 289 -3.26 -0.31 2.14
N GLN A 290 -2.74 -1.53 2.31
CA GLN A 290 -1.69 -2.14 1.50
C GLN A 290 -0.38 -1.35 1.47
N LEU A 291 0.03 -0.80 2.61
CA LEU A 291 1.21 0.05 2.79
C LEU A 291 2.28 -0.63 3.64
N GLY A 292 2.76 -1.79 3.18
CA GLY A 292 3.77 -2.59 3.86
C GLY A 292 5.02 -1.83 4.29
N TYR A 293 5.54 -0.92 3.45
CA TYR A 293 6.68 -0.06 3.82
C TYR A 293 6.40 0.76 5.10
N HIS A 294 5.22 1.39 5.16
CA HIS A 294 4.80 2.21 6.30
C HIS A 294 4.48 1.37 7.54
N ALA A 295 4.01 0.14 7.37
CA ALA A 295 3.87 -0.80 8.48
C ALA A 295 5.24 -1.13 9.09
N LEU A 296 6.24 -1.49 8.28
CA LEU A 296 7.61 -1.74 8.76
C LEU A 296 8.21 -0.51 9.46
N GLN A 297 7.98 0.68 8.91
CA GLN A 297 8.45 1.93 9.51
C GLN A 297 7.79 2.19 10.88
N THR A 298 6.53 1.79 11.07
CA THR A 298 5.86 1.88 12.38
C THR A 298 6.51 0.93 13.38
N LEU A 299 6.86 -0.29 12.95
CA LEU A 299 7.40 -1.35 13.81
C LEU A 299 8.90 -1.19 14.10
N SER A 300 9.65 -0.45 13.28
CA SER A 300 11.11 -0.27 13.45
C SER A 300 11.54 0.69 14.56
N LYS A 301 10.62 1.18 15.42
CA LYS A 301 10.89 2.23 16.42
C LYS A 301 11.50 1.73 17.74
N GLY A 302 12.34 0.68 17.69
CA GLY A 302 13.02 0.15 18.88
C GLY A 302 12.13 -0.67 19.83
N LEU A 303 10.97 -1.13 19.36
CA LEU A 303 10.03 -1.93 20.14
C LEU A 303 10.66 -3.24 20.62
N ASP A 304 11.36 -3.95 19.74
CA ASP A 304 11.95 -5.26 20.06
C ASP A 304 12.97 -5.17 21.20
N ASP A 305 13.83 -4.16 21.17
CA ASP A 305 14.86 -3.95 22.20
C ASP A 305 14.24 -3.63 23.57
N LEU A 306 13.20 -2.78 23.59
CA LEU A 306 12.49 -2.48 24.84
C LEU A 306 11.74 -3.69 25.39
N LEU A 307 11.02 -4.42 24.54
CA LEU A 307 10.32 -5.66 24.93
C LEU A 307 11.31 -6.70 25.47
N LEU A 308 12.44 -6.91 24.78
CA LEU A 308 13.48 -7.83 25.22
C LEU A 308 14.05 -7.46 26.60
N LYS A 309 14.25 -6.17 26.86
CA LYS A 309 14.73 -5.68 28.16
C LYS A 309 13.69 -5.86 29.27
N ILE A 310 12.43 -5.49 29.00
CA ILE A 310 11.33 -5.71 29.95
C ILE A 310 11.24 -7.19 30.33
N LYS A 311 11.32 -8.09 29.35
CA LYS A 311 11.32 -9.55 29.59
C LYS A 311 12.51 -10.02 30.40
N GLY A 312 13.73 -9.58 30.05
CA GLY A 312 14.96 -10.03 30.71
C GLY A 312 15.07 -9.60 32.19
N ASP A 313 14.47 -8.46 32.53
CA ASP A 313 14.55 -7.84 33.86
C ASP A 313 13.26 -8.02 34.70
N SER A 314 12.28 -8.78 34.21
CA SER A 314 11.01 -9.05 34.90
C SER A 314 10.94 -10.50 35.42
N PRO A 315 10.85 -10.73 36.74
CA PRO A 315 10.65 -12.07 37.30
C PRO A 315 9.21 -12.59 37.17
N GLU A 316 8.26 -11.76 36.71
CA GLU A 316 6.84 -12.09 36.60
C GLU A 316 6.50 -12.85 35.31
N LYS A 317 5.93 -14.05 35.46
CA LYS A 317 5.49 -14.87 34.32
C LYS A 317 4.51 -14.11 33.41
N LEU A 318 3.52 -13.42 33.97
CA LEU A 318 2.52 -12.68 33.19
C LEU A 318 3.15 -11.63 32.26
N ILE A 319 4.13 -10.88 32.75
CA ILE A 319 4.81 -9.83 31.98
C ILE A 319 5.64 -10.45 30.86
N CYS A 320 6.33 -11.56 31.14
CA CYS A 320 7.05 -12.35 30.14
C CYS A 320 6.09 -12.87 29.05
N ASP A 321 4.97 -13.49 29.42
CA ASP A 321 4.00 -14.07 28.50
C ASP A 321 3.34 -12.98 27.63
N ALA A 322 2.97 -11.84 28.22
CA ALA A 322 2.42 -10.70 27.49
C ALA A 322 3.43 -10.10 26.51
N THR A 323 4.69 -9.98 26.94
CA THR A 323 5.79 -9.50 26.09
C THR A 323 6.02 -10.43 24.90
N ASP A 324 6.00 -11.74 25.13
CA ASP A 324 6.15 -12.75 24.06
C ASP A 324 4.97 -12.71 23.09
N HIS A 325 3.74 -12.57 23.59
CA HIS A 325 2.57 -12.40 22.74
C HIS A 325 2.68 -11.15 21.85
N LEU A 326 3.01 -9.99 22.43
CA LEU A 326 3.16 -8.75 21.67
C LEU A 326 4.31 -8.84 20.65
N GLN A 327 5.43 -9.48 20.99
CA GLN A 327 6.52 -9.73 20.05
C GLN A 327 6.07 -10.60 18.87
N ARG A 328 5.32 -11.68 19.11
CA ARG A 328 4.73 -12.51 18.05
C ARG A 328 3.80 -11.71 17.14
N ARG A 329 2.97 -10.83 17.70
CA ARG A 329 2.09 -9.93 16.92
C ARG A 329 2.88 -8.96 16.03
N ILE A 330 3.98 -8.40 16.55
CA ILE A 330 4.89 -7.55 15.76
C ILE A 330 5.47 -8.35 14.60
N ASP A 331 5.94 -9.56 14.85
CA ASP A 331 6.58 -10.40 13.83
C ASP A 331 5.61 -10.83 12.74
N LEU A 332 4.36 -11.18 13.09
CA LEU A 332 3.30 -11.46 12.11
C LEU A 332 3.02 -10.25 11.21
N GLN A 333 2.91 -9.04 11.77
CA GLN A 333 2.71 -7.84 10.96
C GLN A 333 3.91 -7.51 10.06
N ARG A 334 5.15 -7.84 10.49
CA ARG A 334 6.35 -7.73 9.63
C ARG A 334 6.28 -8.70 8.45
N ILE A 335 5.89 -9.94 8.70
CA ILE A 335 5.70 -10.95 7.64
C ILE A 335 4.68 -10.42 6.63
N GLU A 336 3.52 -9.96 7.08
CA GLU A 336 2.49 -9.43 6.19
C GLU A 336 2.98 -8.24 5.36
N ALA A 337 3.70 -7.31 5.99
CA ALA A 337 4.27 -6.16 5.30
C ALA A 337 5.26 -6.56 4.21
N LEU A 338 6.13 -7.53 4.49
CA LEU A 338 7.09 -8.07 3.52
C LEU A 338 6.38 -8.79 2.36
N LEU A 339 5.32 -9.54 2.66
CA LEU A 339 4.50 -10.20 1.63
C LEU A 339 3.76 -9.20 0.73
N GLN A 340 3.39 -8.01 1.23
CA GLN A 340 2.77 -6.95 0.41
C GLN A 340 3.76 -6.25 -0.54
N LEU A 341 5.05 -6.24 -0.20
CA LEU A 341 6.08 -5.55 -0.99
C LEU A 341 6.58 -6.37 -2.18
N ASP A 342 6.31 -7.69 -2.23
CA ASP A 342 6.65 -8.63 -3.32
C ASP A 342 8.06 -8.44 -3.91
N LEU A 343 9.06 -8.24 -3.05
CA LEU A 343 10.45 -8.06 -3.49
C LEU A 343 11.00 -9.41 -3.99
N GLU A 344 11.11 -9.55 -5.32
CA GLU A 344 11.35 -10.83 -6.01
C GLU A 344 12.56 -11.65 -5.50
N ASN A 345 13.56 -11.01 -4.89
CA ASN A 345 14.78 -11.65 -4.39
C ASN A 345 14.96 -11.51 -2.86
N ASP A 346 13.89 -11.18 -2.14
CA ASP A 346 13.95 -10.96 -0.70
C ASP A 346 13.44 -12.17 0.09
N ASP A 347 14.39 -12.86 0.73
CA ASP A 347 14.11 -14.00 1.61
C ASP A 347 13.83 -13.58 3.06
N ARG A 348 13.78 -12.28 3.40
CA ARG A 348 13.46 -11.84 4.75
C ARG A 348 12.09 -12.33 5.22
N ALA A 349 11.09 -12.38 4.33
CA ALA A 349 9.79 -12.94 4.66
C ALA A 349 9.90 -14.42 5.08
N LYS A 350 10.74 -15.20 4.39
CA LYS A 350 11.02 -16.60 4.70
C LYS A 350 11.73 -16.74 6.04
N ASP A 351 12.70 -15.88 6.34
CA ASP A 351 13.43 -15.90 7.61
C ASP A 351 12.51 -15.57 8.80
N TRP A 352 11.64 -14.57 8.64
CA TRP A 352 10.63 -14.23 9.64
C TRP A 352 9.57 -15.32 9.79
N LEU A 353 9.13 -15.94 8.69
CA LEU A 353 8.23 -17.10 8.75
C LEU A 353 8.87 -18.25 9.53
N LYS A 354 10.13 -18.59 9.25
CA LYS A 354 10.84 -19.64 9.99
C LYS A 354 10.92 -19.33 11.48
N LYS A 355 11.27 -18.09 11.84
CA LYS A 355 11.29 -17.64 13.24
C LYS A 355 9.90 -17.77 13.88
N ALA A 356 8.85 -17.31 13.20
CA ALA A 356 7.49 -17.36 13.71
C ALA A 356 6.97 -18.80 13.88
N HIS A 357 7.34 -19.73 12.99
CA HIS A 357 7.02 -21.16 13.14
C HIS A 357 7.67 -21.78 14.38
N ASP A 358 8.93 -21.44 14.69
CA ASP A 358 9.55 -21.82 15.96
C ASP A 358 8.83 -21.16 17.16
N ASP A 359 8.61 -19.84 17.12
CA ASP A 359 8.07 -19.09 18.26
C ASP A 359 6.59 -19.41 18.59
N ILE A 360 5.78 -19.80 17.60
CA ILE A 360 4.32 -20.03 17.73
C ILE A 360 3.97 -21.52 17.75
N PHE A 361 4.62 -22.33 16.91
CA PHE A 361 4.35 -23.77 16.79
C PHE A 361 5.43 -24.66 17.42
N ASN A 362 6.54 -24.09 17.90
CA ASN A 362 7.74 -24.83 18.33
C ASN A 362 8.32 -25.70 17.20
N ASP A 363 8.17 -25.29 15.94
CA ASP A 363 8.68 -25.98 14.76
C ASP A 363 10.01 -25.37 14.27
N LYS A 364 11.12 -25.81 14.89
CA LYS A 364 12.49 -25.37 14.55
C LYS A 364 12.95 -25.80 13.16
N ASP A 365 12.36 -26.88 12.66
CA ASP A 365 12.74 -27.55 11.43
C ASP A 365 11.80 -27.21 10.26
N TRP A 366 10.95 -26.17 10.43
CA TRP A 366 10.04 -25.71 9.38
C TRP A 366 10.79 -25.54 8.06
N ASN A 367 10.36 -26.31 7.06
CA ASN A 367 11.06 -26.43 5.79
C ASN A 367 10.36 -25.61 4.70
N PRO A 368 10.94 -24.49 4.25
CA PRO A 368 10.33 -23.64 3.21
C PRO A 368 10.27 -24.30 1.82
N LYS A 369 10.85 -25.49 1.64
CA LYS A 369 10.75 -26.27 0.40
C LYS A 369 9.55 -27.22 0.37
N VAL A 370 8.94 -27.48 1.53
CA VAL A 370 7.85 -28.44 1.69
C VAL A 370 6.58 -27.68 2.11
N VAL A 371 5.51 -27.85 1.35
CA VAL A 371 4.23 -27.20 1.65
C VAL A 371 3.45 -28.07 2.64
N THR A 372 3.55 -27.74 3.91
CA THR A 372 2.82 -28.40 5.00
C THR A 372 2.31 -27.36 5.98
N LEU A 373 1.18 -27.67 6.64
CA LEU A 373 0.65 -26.88 7.74
C LEU A 373 0.86 -27.62 9.07
N PRO A 374 1.09 -26.89 10.18
CA PRO A 374 1.18 -27.47 11.52
C PRO A 374 -0.08 -28.26 11.90
N LEU A 375 0.01 -29.17 12.86
CA LEU A 375 -1.17 -29.86 13.40
C LEU A 375 -2.11 -28.86 14.08
N ASN A 376 -3.40 -28.95 13.77
CA ASN A 376 -4.43 -28.17 14.45
C ASN A 376 -4.88 -28.92 15.71
N GLU A 377 -4.54 -28.40 16.89
CA GLU A 377 -4.97 -28.95 18.17
C GLU A 377 -6.39 -28.42 18.49
N GLU A 378 -7.40 -29.28 18.34
CA GLU A 378 -8.79 -28.94 18.71
C GLU A 378 -8.86 -28.46 20.16
N GLY A 379 -9.37 -27.24 20.36
CA GLY A 379 -9.54 -26.64 21.69
C GLY A 379 -8.40 -25.75 22.19
N SER A 380 -7.37 -25.47 21.37
CA SER A 380 -6.29 -24.54 21.75
C SER A 380 -6.81 -23.10 21.90
N SER A 381 -6.52 -22.47 23.05
CA SER A 381 -6.95 -21.10 23.42
C SER A 381 -6.29 -19.97 22.61
N HIS A 382 -5.26 -20.27 21.80
CA HIS A 382 -4.44 -19.29 21.08
C HIS A 382 -4.64 -19.35 19.55
N LYS A 383 -5.89 -19.50 19.09
CA LYS A 383 -6.20 -19.81 17.68
C LYS A 383 -5.88 -18.66 16.72
N ALA A 384 -5.98 -17.40 17.13
CA ALA A 384 -5.91 -16.25 16.22
C ALA A 384 -4.49 -16.04 15.65
N ILE A 385 -3.47 -15.94 16.50
CA ILE A 385 -2.06 -15.83 16.07
C ILE A 385 -1.64 -17.03 15.20
N LYS A 386 -2.02 -18.24 15.60
CA LYS A 386 -1.72 -19.47 14.85
C LYS A 386 -2.37 -19.46 13.46
N THR A 387 -3.64 -19.07 13.37
CA THR A 387 -4.36 -18.97 12.09
C THR A 387 -3.74 -17.90 11.19
N GLN A 388 -3.39 -16.75 11.75
CA GLN A 388 -2.73 -15.68 11.00
C GLN A 388 -1.38 -16.14 10.40
N LEU A 389 -0.56 -16.88 11.16
CA LEU A 389 0.69 -17.44 10.63
C LEU A 389 0.45 -18.45 9.50
N VAL A 390 -0.59 -19.29 9.62
CA VAL A 390 -1.00 -20.20 8.55
C VAL A 390 -1.37 -19.42 7.28
N GLU A 391 -2.15 -18.34 7.40
CA GLU A 391 -2.54 -17.52 6.26
C GLU A 391 -1.36 -16.81 5.58
N HIS A 392 -0.39 -16.33 6.37
CA HIS A 392 0.85 -15.75 5.85
C HIS A 392 1.72 -16.80 5.15
N THR A 393 1.80 -18.00 5.72
CA THR A 393 2.52 -19.14 5.12
C THR A 393 1.90 -19.53 3.78
N LEU A 394 0.57 -19.61 3.71
CA LEU A 394 -0.16 -19.88 2.46
C LEU A 394 0.10 -18.80 1.41
N LYS A 395 0.02 -17.53 1.79
CA LYS A 395 0.26 -16.39 0.89
C LYS A 395 1.69 -16.41 0.34
N TRP A 396 2.67 -16.74 1.18
CA TRP A 396 4.06 -16.88 0.73
C TRP A 396 4.23 -18.00 -0.30
N PHE A 397 3.69 -19.19 -0.04
CA PHE A 397 3.73 -20.30 -1.00
C PHE A 397 2.99 -19.96 -2.30
N GLU A 398 1.86 -19.26 -2.22
CA GLU A 398 1.08 -18.83 -3.38
C GLU A 398 1.88 -17.88 -4.29
N GLN A 399 2.62 -16.92 -3.71
CA GLN A 399 3.53 -16.05 -4.45
C GLN A 399 4.64 -16.85 -5.14
N LYS A 400 5.23 -17.84 -4.46
CA LYS A 400 6.27 -18.70 -5.04
C LYS A 400 5.74 -19.65 -6.12
N ALA A 401 4.51 -20.16 -5.98
CA ALA A 401 3.83 -20.97 -6.98
C ALA A 401 3.49 -20.15 -8.24
N SER A 402 3.01 -18.93 -8.05
CA SER A 402 2.61 -18.02 -9.15
C SER A 402 3.76 -17.64 -10.08
N ARG A 403 5.02 -17.70 -9.61
CA ARG A 403 6.21 -17.52 -10.46
C ARG A 403 6.27 -18.47 -11.64
N LEU A 404 5.70 -19.66 -11.51
CA LEU A 404 5.63 -20.64 -12.60
C LEU A 404 4.98 -20.06 -13.86
N LEU A 405 3.94 -19.24 -13.69
CA LEU A 405 3.25 -18.58 -14.80
C LEU A 405 4.11 -17.49 -15.47
N ARG A 406 5.08 -16.90 -14.76
CA ARG A 406 6.03 -15.90 -15.30
C ARG A 406 7.18 -16.58 -16.05
N ILE A 407 7.65 -17.73 -15.57
CA ILE A 407 8.84 -18.41 -16.13
C ILE A 407 8.49 -19.18 -17.41
N LEU A 408 7.33 -19.86 -17.45
CA LEU A 408 6.93 -20.73 -18.59
C LEU A 408 6.80 -20.01 -19.96
N PRO A 409 6.31 -18.75 -20.07
CA PRO A 409 6.11 -18.09 -21.37
C PRO A 409 7.35 -17.42 -21.98
N ASN A 410 8.46 -17.24 -21.23
CA ASN A 410 9.55 -16.36 -21.67
C ASN A 410 10.30 -16.93 -22.91
N PRO A 411 10.28 -16.25 -24.08
CA PRO A 411 10.95 -16.71 -25.30
C PRO A 411 12.47 -16.86 -25.16
N GLN A 412 13.11 -16.06 -24.30
CA GLN A 412 14.54 -16.19 -24.01
C GLN A 412 14.83 -17.47 -23.23
N ASN A 413 13.97 -17.83 -22.27
CA ASN A 413 14.02 -19.11 -21.58
C ASN A 413 13.70 -20.26 -22.53
N LYS A 414 12.78 -20.07 -23.48
CA LYS A 414 12.54 -21.05 -24.55
C LYS A 414 13.84 -21.39 -25.28
N SER A 415 14.63 -20.39 -25.70
CA SER A 415 15.92 -20.61 -26.37
C SER A 415 17.02 -21.21 -25.46
N LYS A 416 17.03 -20.87 -24.16
CA LYS A 416 17.96 -21.45 -23.15
C LYS A 416 17.62 -22.89 -22.80
N ILE A 417 16.32 -23.19 -22.73
CA ILE A 417 15.77 -24.53 -22.50
C ILE A 417 15.94 -25.40 -23.78
N GLU A 418 15.83 -24.81 -24.98
CA GLU A 418 16.08 -25.45 -26.30
C GLU A 418 17.55 -25.85 -26.51
N LYS A 419 18.51 -25.02 -26.10
CA LYS A 419 19.94 -25.19 -26.47
C LYS A 419 20.76 -26.13 -25.58
N SER A 420 20.16 -26.82 -24.61
CA SER A 420 20.86 -27.76 -23.70
C SER A 420 22.17 -27.23 -23.10
N THR A 421 22.28 -25.91 -22.86
CA THR A 421 23.47 -25.32 -22.24
C THR A 421 23.10 -24.74 -20.88
N ARG A 422 23.30 -25.55 -19.84
CA ARG A 422 23.72 -25.17 -18.48
C ARG A 422 23.09 -23.91 -17.87
N ASP A 423 21.80 -23.95 -17.55
CA ASP A 423 21.21 -23.03 -16.56
C ASP A 423 20.45 -23.85 -15.50
N GLU A 424 21.21 -24.54 -14.63
CA GLU A 424 20.68 -25.43 -13.57
C GLU A 424 19.69 -24.70 -12.65
N ASN A 425 19.89 -23.39 -12.44
CA ASN A 425 19.07 -22.57 -11.56
C ASN A 425 17.63 -22.40 -12.08
N THR A 426 17.45 -22.12 -13.37
CA THR A 426 16.10 -21.92 -13.95
C THR A 426 15.29 -23.22 -13.93
N SER A 427 15.93 -24.36 -14.21
CA SER A 427 15.25 -25.66 -14.14
C SER A 427 14.83 -26.02 -12.71
N GLU A 428 15.63 -25.64 -11.71
CA GLU A 428 15.33 -25.91 -10.30
C GLU A 428 14.19 -25.00 -9.81
N GLU A 429 14.16 -23.74 -10.23
CA GLU A 429 13.07 -22.81 -9.90
C GLU A 429 11.72 -23.28 -10.44
N ILE A 430 11.65 -23.75 -11.69
CA ILE A 430 10.42 -24.32 -12.27
C ILE A 430 9.93 -25.52 -11.46
N LYS A 431 10.82 -26.46 -11.11
CA LYS A 431 10.47 -27.65 -10.30
C LYS A 431 9.95 -27.24 -8.92
N GLN A 432 10.63 -26.29 -8.29
CA GLN A 432 10.27 -25.82 -6.96
C GLN A 432 8.91 -25.10 -6.97
N SER A 433 8.66 -24.19 -7.92
CA SER A 433 7.36 -23.52 -8.07
C SER A 433 6.22 -24.49 -8.40
N PHE A 434 6.46 -25.51 -9.22
CA PHE A 434 5.47 -26.55 -9.49
C PHE A 434 5.17 -27.39 -8.23
N THR A 435 6.21 -27.71 -7.45
CA THR A 435 6.06 -28.42 -6.17
C THR A 435 5.24 -27.61 -5.18
N TYR A 436 5.45 -26.28 -5.13
CA TYR A 436 4.64 -25.40 -4.30
C TYR A 436 3.16 -25.40 -4.70
N LEU A 437 2.85 -25.31 -6.00
CA LEU A 437 1.47 -25.36 -6.50
C LEU A 437 0.77 -26.66 -6.11
N LYS A 438 1.41 -27.81 -6.34
CA LYS A 438 0.87 -29.12 -5.96
C LYS A 438 0.64 -29.22 -4.45
N GLY A 439 1.61 -28.77 -3.66
CA GLY A 439 1.53 -28.77 -2.21
C GLY A 439 0.36 -27.92 -1.70
N LEU A 440 0.17 -26.72 -2.26
CA LEU A 440 -0.96 -25.84 -1.94
C LEU A 440 -2.30 -26.51 -2.23
N ILE A 441 -2.46 -27.10 -3.42
CA ILE A 441 -3.69 -27.81 -3.80
C ILE A 441 -4.01 -28.92 -2.79
N LYS A 442 -2.98 -29.66 -2.36
CA LYS A 442 -3.13 -30.76 -1.40
C LYS A 442 -3.64 -30.28 -0.04
N ILE A 443 -3.03 -29.24 0.54
CA ILE A 443 -3.42 -28.74 1.89
C ILE A 443 -4.78 -28.04 1.91
N PHE A 444 -5.29 -27.57 0.76
CA PHE A 444 -6.69 -27.09 0.66
C PHE A 444 -7.71 -28.23 0.61
N TRP A 445 -7.31 -29.42 0.14
CA TRP A 445 -8.16 -30.59 -0.06
C TRP A 445 -8.15 -31.56 1.14
N HIS A 446 -6.97 -31.90 1.68
CA HIS A 446 -6.81 -32.98 2.66
C HIS A 446 -5.52 -32.86 3.48
N ALA A 447 -5.59 -33.19 4.77
CA ALA A 447 -4.47 -33.22 5.70
C ALA A 447 -3.62 -34.51 5.55
N GLU A 448 -2.30 -34.43 5.56
CA GLU A 448 -1.46 -35.64 5.61
C GLU A 448 -1.35 -36.17 7.04
N GLN A 449 -0.87 -37.41 7.22
CA GLN A 449 -0.57 -37.91 8.55
C GLN A 449 0.46 -36.98 9.22
N GLY A 450 0.09 -36.36 10.33
CA GLY A 450 0.95 -35.41 11.04
C GLY A 450 0.87 -33.95 10.56
N SER A 451 -0.11 -33.58 9.71
CA SER A 451 -0.38 -32.19 9.34
C SER A 451 -1.89 -31.89 9.40
N SER A 452 -2.28 -30.63 9.14
CA SER A 452 -3.67 -30.21 8.98
C SER A 452 -3.95 -29.67 7.58
N SER A 453 -5.23 -29.59 7.21
CA SER A 453 -5.69 -28.87 6.04
C SER A 453 -5.98 -27.40 6.39
N TYR A 454 -5.99 -26.51 5.39
CA TYR A 454 -6.36 -25.10 5.64
C TYR A 454 -7.79 -24.97 6.16
N TRP A 455 -8.69 -25.86 5.72
CA TRP A 455 -10.08 -25.89 6.19
C TRP A 455 -10.18 -26.10 7.71
N ASP A 456 -9.32 -26.95 8.29
CA ASP A 456 -9.32 -27.24 9.73
C ASP A 456 -9.07 -25.96 10.58
N TRP A 457 -8.33 -25.00 10.03
CA TRP A 457 -8.04 -23.73 10.71
C TRP A 457 -9.20 -22.75 10.66
N VAL A 458 -9.91 -22.67 9.53
CA VAL A 458 -10.92 -21.63 9.28
C VAL A 458 -12.36 -22.06 9.60
N GLU A 459 -12.64 -23.37 9.63
CA GLU A 459 -13.99 -23.88 9.83
C GLU A 459 -14.62 -23.41 11.15
N GLY A 460 -15.86 -22.90 11.07
CA GLY A 460 -16.63 -22.40 12.22
C GLY A 460 -16.47 -20.91 12.50
N ASN A 461 -15.67 -20.20 11.71
CA ASN A 461 -15.60 -18.75 11.66
C ASN A 461 -16.01 -18.27 10.26
N ASN A 462 -17.20 -17.66 10.13
CA ASN A 462 -17.72 -17.23 8.83
C ASN A 462 -16.77 -16.27 8.09
N GLN A 463 -16.05 -15.39 8.79
CA GLN A 463 -15.14 -14.44 8.13
C GLN A 463 -13.93 -15.15 7.52
N ASP A 464 -13.32 -16.06 8.28
CA ASP A 464 -12.17 -16.85 7.79
C ASP A 464 -12.60 -17.85 6.69
N GLU A 465 -13.81 -18.42 6.79
CA GLU A 465 -14.39 -19.27 5.74
C GLU A 465 -14.53 -18.52 4.41
N LEU A 466 -14.97 -17.26 4.44
CA LEU A 466 -15.12 -16.42 3.24
C LEU A 466 -13.76 -16.18 2.56
N ILE A 467 -12.71 -15.93 3.34
CA ILE A 467 -11.32 -15.78 2.86
C ILE A 467 -10.86 -17.09 2.19
N TYR A 468 -11.12 -18.24 2.84
CA TYR A 468 -10.79 -19.55 2.28
C TYR A 468 -11.40 -19.75 0.90
N PHE A 469 -12.69 -19.41 0.70
CA PHE A 469 -13.37 -19.60 -0.58
C PHE A 469 -12.77 -18.72 -1.69
N SER A 470 -12.44 -17.47 -1.38
CA SER A 470 -11.76 -16.59 -2.33
C SER A 470 -10.40 -17.17 -2.77
N ARG A 471 -9.56 -17.60 -1.80
CA ARG A 471 -8.25 -18.22 -2.08
C ARG A 471 -8.37 -19.54 -2.84
N TRP A 472 -9.37 -20.36 -2.51
CA TRP A 472 -9.66 -21.60 -3.22
C TRP A 472 -9.95 -21.35 -4.70
N ALA A 473 -10.77 -20.34 -5.02
CA ALA A 473 -11.09 -19.98 -6.39
C ALA A 473 -9.85 -19.49 -7.17
N GLN A 474 -8.99 -18.68 -6.53
CA GLN A 474 -7.73 -18.25 -7.14
C GLN A 474 -6.74 -19.41 -7.35
N LEU A 475 -6.70 -20.38 -6.43
CA LEU A 475 -5.87 -21.58 -6.58
C LEU A 475 -6.35 -22.48 -7.74
N LEU A 476 -7.67 -22.62 -7.93
CA LEU A 476 -8.25 -23.31 -9.10
C LEU A 476 -7.85 -22.62 -10.41
N LYS A 477 -7.91 -21.29 -10.44
CA LYS A 477 -7.45 -20.50 -11.58
C LYS A 477 -5.97 -20.72 -11.87
N LEU A 478 -5.10 -20.61 -10.86
CA LEU A 478 -3.65 -20.82 -10.98
C LEU A 478 -3.33 -22.23 -11.50
N GLY A 479 -4.02 -23.25 -10.96
CA GLY A 479 -3.93 -24.63 -11.43
C GLY A 479 -4.24 -24.75 -12.92
N MET A 480 -5.42 -24.28 -13.36
CA MET A 480 -5.84 -24.39 -14.76
C MET A 480 -5.04 -23.51 -15.73
N GLU A 481 -4.58 -22.34 -15.31
CA GLU A 481 -3.67 -21.51 -16.09
C GLU A 481 -2.35 -22.21 -16.36
N THR A 482 -1.82 -22.88 -15.34
CA THR A 482 -0.59 -23.66 -15.44
C THR A 482 -0.79 -24.87 -16.34
N VAL A 483 -1.89 -25.63 -16.19
CA VAL A 483 -2.24 -26.76 -17.07
C VAL A 483 -2.27 -26.33 -18.54
N ASP A 484 -2.96 -25.21 -18.85
CA ASP A 484 -3.06 -24.71 -20.23
C ASP A 484 -1.70 -24.30 -20.80
N LYS A 485 -0.83 -23.67 -20.01
CA LYS A 485 0.53 -23.29 -20.43
C LYS A 485 1.42 -24.52 -20.67
N LEU A 486 1.44 -25.47 -19.73
CA LEU A 486 2.22 -26.71 -19.86
C LEU A 486 1.80 -27.52 -21.09
N ARG A 487 0.50 -27.56 -21.40
CA ARG A 487 -0.02 -28.23 -22.59
C ARG A 487 0.43 -27.56 -23.89
N LYS A 488 0.39 -26.23 -23.97
CA LYS A 488 0.83 -25.48 -25.18
C LYS A 488 2.32 -25.70 -25.50
N LEU A 489 3.11 -26.03 -24.48
CA LEU A 489 4.52 -26.41 -24.66
C LEU A 489 4.70 -27.85 -25.18
N GLY A 490 3.67 -28.71 -25.14
CA GLY A 490 3.73 -30.14 -25.44
C GLY A 490 3.30 -30.59 -26.85
N GLY A 491 3.25 -29.70 -27.86
CA GLY A 491 3.00 -30.06 -29.28
C GLY A 491 4.26 -30.61 -29.98
N GLU A 492 4.10 -31.36 -31.10
CA GLU A 492 5.16 -32.13 -31.79
C GLU A 492 6.53 -31.41 -31.88
N PRO A 493 7.65 -32.08 -31.57
CA PRO A 493 8.95 -31.43 -31.41
C PRO A 493 9.74 -31.34 -32.73
N PRO A 494 10.38 -30.20 -33.06
CA PRO A 494 11.76 -30.24 -33.50
C PRO A 494 12.63 -30.46 -32.26
N ASP A 495 13.03 -31.71 -32.01
CA ASP A 495 14.09 -32.15 -31.09
C ASP A 495 14.19 -31.52 -29.67
N PHE A 496 13.05 -31.20 -29.06
CA PHE A 496 12.97 -30.71 -27.68
C PHE A 496 13.07 -31.86 -26.64
N ARG A 497 14.25 -32.48 -26.52
CA ARG A 497 14.56 -33.32 -25.36
C ARG A 497 15.05 -32.42 -24.23
N LEU A 498 14.12 -31.93 -23.43
CA LEU A 498 14.41 -31.50 -22.05
C LEU A 498 15.13 -32.66 -21.36
N ASN A 499 16.45 -32.59 -21.21
CA ASN A 499 17.20 -33.45 -20.29
C ASN A 499 16.91 -33.01 -18.85
N LEU A 500 15.66 -33.17 -18.42
CA LEU A 500 15.28 -33.22 -17.02
C LEU A 500 15.89 -34.52 -16.45
N PRO A 501 16.73 -34.45 -15.40
CA PRO A 501 17.37 -35.65 -14.87
C PRO A 501 16.34 -36.66 -14.36
N THR A 502 16.23 -37.77 -15.11
CA THR A 502 15.93 -39.17 -14.77
C THR A 502 15.07 -39.59 -13.55
N SER A 503 14.17 -38.80 -12.98
CA SER A 503 13.17 -39.40 -12.06
C SER A 503 11.72 -38.95 -12.10
N LEU A 504 11.31 -37.82 -12.70
CA LEU A 504 9.87 -37.47 -12.72
C LEU A 504 9.42 -36.69 -14.00
N ILE A 505 8.54 -37.36 -14.76
CA ILE A 505 7.35 -36.84 -15.48
C ILE A 505 7.60 -35.93 -16.72
N LYS A 506 7.14 -36.34 -17.92
CA LYS A 506 7.16 -35.50 -19.14
C LYS A 506 6.22 -34.29 -18.99
N PRO A 507 6.41 -33.15 -19.69
CA PRO A 507 5.50 -32.00 -19.59
C PRO A 507 4.00 -32.32 -19.77
N GLY A 508 3.68 -33.26 -20.67
CA GLY A 508 2.32 -33.78 -20.83
C GLY A 508 1.80 -34.56 -19.60
N ASP A 509 2.66 -35.36 -18.98
CA ASP A 509 2.34 -36.12 -17.77
C ASP A 509 2.17 -35.18 -16.55
N ALA A 510 2.94 -34.07 -16.50
CA ALA A 510 2.86 -33.05 -15.44
C ALA A 510 1.57 -32.23 -15.55
N SER A 511 1.18 -31.88 -16.79
CA SER A 511 -0.10 -31.23 -17.10
C SER A 511 -1.28 -32.11 -16.68
N ALA A 512 -1.25 -33.41 -17.01
CA ALA A 512 -2.30 -34.35 -16.63
C ALA A 512 -2.42 -34.53 -15.11
N CYS A 513 -1.28 -34.69 -14.41
CA CYS A 513 -1.27 -34.84 -12.96
C CYS A 513 -1.79 -33.59 -12.23
N LEU A 514 -1.39 -32.39 -12.66
CA LEU A 514 -1.88 -31.13 -12.07
C LEU A 514 -3.37 -30.92 -12.35
N LEU A 515 -3.86 -31.35 -13.52
CA LEU A 515 -5.29 -31.31 -13.85
C LEU A 515 -6.10 -32.20 -12.89
N GLU A 516 -5.66 -33.42 -12.61
CA GLU A 516 -6.29 -34.31 -11.63
C GLU A 516 -6.35 -33.66 -10.24
N ASP A 517 -5.23 -33.14 -9.75
CA ASP A 517 -5.15 -32.46 -8.45
C ASP A 517 -6.12 -31.25 -8.38
N THR A 518 -6.18 -30.45 -9.46
CA THR A 518 -7.07 -29.28 -9.55
C THR A 518 -8.55 -29.68 -9.57
N ILE A 519 -8.87 -30.78 -10.24
CA ILE A 519 -10.22 -31.36 -10.27
C ILE A 519 -10.65 -31.84 -8.89
N ASP A 520 -9.77 -32.53 -8.18
CA ASP A 520 -10.05 -33.02 -6.82
C ASP A 520 -10.34 -31.85 -5.88
N LEU A 521 -9.52 -30.79 -5.94
CA LEU A 521 -9.76 -29.55 -5.19
C LEU A 521 -11.14 -28.92 -5.46
N TYR A 522 -11.59 -28.90 -6.72
CA TYR A 522 -12.92 -28.42 -7.08
C TYR A 522 -14.03 -29.30 -6.49
N LEU A 523 -13.88 -30.62 -6.61
CA LEU A 523 -14.86 -31.59 -6.13
C LEU A 523 -15.08 -31.54 -4.62
N PHE A 524 -14.11 -31.05 -3.85
CA PHE A 524 -14.21 -30.91 -2.40
C PHE A 524 -15.43 -30.10 -2.01
N LEU A 525 -15.53 -28.89 -2.59
CA LEU A 525 -16.54 -27.92 -2.25
C LEU A 525 -17.86 -28.20 -2.95
N SER A 526 -17.82 -28.70 -4.19
CA SER A 526 -19.02 -29.15 -4.89
C SER A 526 -19.72 -30.28 -4.10
N LYS A 527 -18.98 -31.28 -3.60
CA LYS A 527 -19.55 -32.36 -2.76
C LYS A 527 -20.06 -31.88 -1.40
N LYS A 528 -19.44 -30.85 -0.81
CA LYS A 528 -19.95 -30.19 0.41
C LYS A 528 -21.18 -29.30 0.15
N LYS A 529 -21.66 -29.19 -1.10
CA LYS A 529 -22.77 -28.30 -1.52
C LYS A 529 -22.54 -26.85 -1.09
N LYS A 530 -21.29 -26.38 -1.22
CA LYS A 530 -20.89 -25.03 -0.78
C LYS A 530 -20.97 -23.98 -1.89
N LEU A 531 -21.18 -24.36 -3.15
CA LEU A 531 -21.28 -23.41 -4.26
C LEU A 531 -22.46 -22.43 -4.08
N PRO A 532 -22.33 -21.18 -4.56
CA PRO A 532 -23.42 -20.20 -4.50
C PRO A 532 -24.65 -20.67 -5.28
N VAL A 533 -25.82 -20.42 -4.71
CA VAL A 533 -27.12 -20.67 -5.34
C VAL A 533 -28.00 -19.44 -5.14
N ILE A 534 -29.04 -19.31 -5.97
CA ILE A 534 -30.01 -18.22 -5.83
C ILE A 534 -30.70 -18.28 -4.47
N ARG A 535 -31.10 -17.13 -3.92
CA ARG A 535 -31.61 -17.02 -2.53
C ARG A 535 -32.77 -17.96 -2.24
N ASP A 536 -33.71 -18.07 -3.16
CA ASP A 536 -34.90 -18.91 -3.03
C ASP A 536 -34.58 -20.42 -2.99
N GLU A 537 -33.44 -20.84 -3.55
CA GLU A 537 -32.99 -22.22 -3.58
C GLU A 537 -32.06 -22.59 -2.40
N ARG A 538 -31.74 -21.62 -1.53
CA ARG A 538 -30.79 -21.86 -0.43
C ARG A 538 -31.31 -22.91 0.55
N PRO A 539 -30.47 -23.86 0.97
CA PRO A 539 -30.87 -24.87 1.93
C PRO A 539 -31.26 -24.25 3.28
N LYS A 540 -32.47 -24.55 3.77
CA LYS A 540 -32.94 -24.09 5.10
C LYS A 540 -32.19 -24.72 6.28
N ASN A 541 -31.36 -25.74 6.03
CA ASN A 541 -30.59 -26.43 7.05
C ASN A 541 -29.19 -25.80 7.20
N HIS A 542 -28.86 -25.36 8.41
CA HIS A 542 -27.55 -24.77 8.75
C HIS A 542 -26.35 -25.68 8.42
N ARG A 543 -26.52 -27.01 8.38
CA ARG A 543 -25.43 -27.96 8.07
C ARG A 543 -25.09 -28.06 6.57
N THR A 544 -25.91 -27.49 5.69
CA THR A 544 -25.71 -27.50 4.23
C THR A 544 -25.71 -26.07 3.68
N LYS A 545 -25.18 -25.11 4.44
CA LYS A 545 -25.17 -23.70 4.07
C LYS A 545 -24.26 -23.47 2.86
N THR A 546 -24.82 -22.92 1.78
CA THR A 546 -24.11 -22.48 0.57
C THR A 546 -23.37 -21.17 0.80
N ILE A 547 -22.40 -20.83 -0.05
CA ILE A 547 -21.78 -19.50 -0.03
C ILE A 547 -22.84 -18.45 -0.40
N GLU A 548 -22.97 -17.43 0.44
CA GLU A 548 -23.88 -16.29 0.26
C GLU A 548 -23.06 -15.12 -0.26
N LEU A 549 -23.29 -14.71 -1.51
CA LEU A 549 -22.46 -13.72 -2.20
C LEU A 549 -22.48 -12.36 -1.52
N GLU A 550 -23.60 -11.98 -0.89
CA GLU A 550 -23.78 -10.76 -0.10
C GLU A 550 -22.92 -10.68 1.17
N ASN A 551 -22.38 -11.81 1.63
CA ASN A 551 -21.51 -11.83 2.80
C ASN A 551 -20.02 -11.76 2.42
N LEU A 552 -19.66 -11.95 1.14
CA LEU A 552 -18.27 -11.76 0.70
C LEU A 552 -17.89 -10.29 0.83
N ARG A 553 -16.68 -10.02 1.33
CA ARG A 553 -16.16 -8.66 1.41
C ARG A 553 -16.01 -8.08 0.00
N SER A 554 -16.04 -6.75 -0.12
CA SER A 554 -15.86 -6.03 -1.38
C SER A 554 -14.62 -6.49 -2.16
N ASP A 555 -13.57 -6.88 -1.43
CA ASP A 555 -12.28 -7.24 -1.99
C ASP A 555 -12.19 -8.74 -2.32
N ASP A 556 -12.98 -9.59 -1.65
CA ASP A 556 -12.97 -11.05 -1.87
C ASP A 556 -13.85 -11.48 -3.04
N LEU A 557 -14.99 -10.80 -3.25
CA LEU A 557 -15.94 -11.16 -4.31
C LEU A 557 -15.32 -11.08 -5.73
N PRO A 558 -14.55 -10.04 -6.09
CA PRO A 558 -13.86 -9.99 -7.37
C PRO A 558 -12.87 -11.15 -7.56
N ASP A 559 -12.13 -11.51 -6.52
CA ASP A 559 -11.17 -12.61 -6.59
C ASP A 559 -11.85 -13.97 -6.69
N PHE A 560 -12.92 -14.19 -5.93
CA PHE A 560 -13.73 -15.40 -6.01
C PHE A 560 -14.34 -15.59 -7.41
N THR A 561 -14.98 -14.54 -7.95
CA THR A 561 -15.66 -14.59 -9.25
C THR A 561 -14.67 -14.72 -10.41
N ASN A 562 -13.58 -13.96 -10.42
CA ASN A 562 -12.54 -14.04 -11.44
C ASN A 562 -11.87 -15.41 -11.46
N GLY A 563 -11.55 -15.96 -10.27
CA GLY A 563 -10.97 -17.29 -10.13
C GLY A 563 -11.81 -18.37 -10.81
N LEU A 564 -13.11 -18.40 -10.49
CA LEU A 564 -14.05 -19.38 -11.05
C LEU A 564 -14.33 -19.17 -12.55
N SER A 565 -14.49 -17.92 -13.00
CA SER A 565 -14.71 -17.63 -14.44
C SER A 565 -13.56 -18.14 -15.30
N VAL A 566 -12.31 -17.84 -14.90
CA VAL A 566 -11.11 -18.33 -15.62
C VAL A 566 -11.00 -19.84 -15.56
N PHE A 567 -11.27 -20.45 -14.39
CA PHE A 567 -11.30 -21.90 -14.23
C PHE A 567 -12.29 -22.56 -15.21
N TYR A 568 -13.56 -22.17 -15.22
CA TYR A 568 -14.58 -22.76 -16.10
C TYR A 568 -14.27 -22.53 -17.58
N LYS A 569 -13.77 -21.34 -17.96
CA LYS A 569 -13.35 -21.04 -19.33
C LYS A 569 -12.20 -21.93 -19.80
N LYS A 570 -11.21 -22.21 -18.95
CA LYS A 570 -10.08 -23.09 -19.33
C LYS A 570 -10.48 -24.56 -19.31
N MET A 571 -11.25 -24.97 -18.31
CA MET A 571 -11.74 -26.34 -18.17
C MET A 571 -12.64 -26.74 -19.33
N SER A 572 -13.59 -25.91 -19.72
CA SER A 572 -14.42 -26.13 -20.91
C SER A 572 -13.59 -26.23 -22.19
N ASN A 573 -12.64 -25.31 -22.45
CA ASN A 573 -11.76 -25.40 -23.61
C ASN A 573 -10.96 -26.71 -23.64
N TYR A 574 -10.60 -27.24 -22.47
CA TYR A 574 -9.94 -28.52 -22.34
C TYR A 574 -10.88 -29.69 -22.66
N LEU A 575 -12.06 -29.73 -22.03
CA LEU A 575 -13.06 -30.80 -22.19
C LEU A 575 -13.71 -30.86 -23.58
N LEU A 576 -13.82 -29.73 -24.28
CA LEU A 576 -14.59 -29.60 -25.51
C LEU A 576 -13.76 -29.79 -26.79
N LYS A 577 -12.45 -29.57 -26.75
CA LYS A 577 -11.55 -29.73 -27.91
C LYS A 577 -11.02 -31.16 -28.09
N GLU A 578 -10.92 -31.93 -27.01
CA GLU A 578 -10.32 -33.26 -27.00
C GLU A 578 -11.39 -34.32 -27.31
N LYS A 579 -11.38 -34.88 -28.52
CA LYS A 579 -12.09 -36.15 -28.79
C LYS A 579 -11.33 -37.25 -28.06
N ALA A 580 -11.88 -37.68 -26.92
CA ALA A 580 -11.43 -38.81 -26.08
C ALA A 580 -10.17 -38.57 -25.23
N ILE A 581 -10.38 -38.13 -23.99
CA ILE A 581 -9.47 -38.46 -22.89
C ILE A 581 -9.84 -39.89 -22.42
N PRO A 582 -8.87 -40.77 -22.13
CA PRO A 582 -9.17 -42.08 -21.57
C PRO A 582 -9.97 -41.90 -20.27
N PRO A 583 -11.00 -42.71 -20.04
CA PRO A 583 -11.79 -42.65 -18.83
C PRO A 583 -10.97 -42.70 -17.54
N ALA A 584 -9.73 -43.21 -17.54
CA ALA A 584 -8.88 -43.37 -16.36
C ALA A 584 -8.63 -42.09 -15.54
N ALA A 585 -8.39 -40.91 -16.11
CA ALA A 585 -8.21 -39.66 -15.32
C ALA A 585 -9.52 -39.19 -14.64
N PHE A 586 -10.66 -39.57 -15.21
CA PHE A 586 -12.01 -39.28 -14.69
C PHE A 586 -12.66 -40.46 -13.93
N GLN A 587 -12.07 -41.66 -14.02
CA GLN A 587 -12.52 -42.91 -13.37
C GLN A 587 -11.66 -43.28 -12.16
N ASN A 588 -10.40 -42.81 -12.10
CA ASN A 588 -9.49 -43.08 -10.98
C ASN A 588 -9.49 -42.01 -9.89
N SER A 589 -10.21 -40.88 -10.03
CA SER A 589 -10.46 -40.03 -8.86
C SER A 589 -11.29 -40.86 -7.88
N ARG A 590 -10.67 -41.26 -6.76
CA ARG A 590 -11.14 -42.33 -5.86
C ARG A 590 -12.51 -42.08 -5.20
N LYS A 591 -13.30 -41.06 -5.60
CA LYS A 591 -14.61 -40.72 -5.02
C LYS A 591 -15.66 -40.10 -5.99
N GLY A 592 -15.66 -40.38 -7.31
CA GLY A 592 -16.82 -40.12 -8.18
C GLY A 592 -16.52 -39.30 -9.45
N ALA A 593 -17.10 -39.73 -10.58
CA ALA A 593 -16.83 -39.17 -11.89
C ALA A 593 -17.39 -37.74 -12.04
N ILE A 594 -16.52 -36.77 -12.39
CA ILE A 594 -16.99 -35.50 -12.97
C ILE A 594 -17.64 -35.83 -14.32
N THR A 595 -18.88 -35.39 -14.50
CA THR A 595 -19.50 -35.34 -15.81
C THR A 595 -19.41 -33.91 -16.34
N LEU A 596 -19.28 -33.75 -17.67
CA LEU A 596 -19.43 -32.45 -18.33
C LEU A 596 -20.73 -31.75 -17.90
N THR A 597 -21.77 -32.54 -17.63
CA THR A 597 -23.07 -32.09 -17.11
C THR A 597 -22.93 -31.45 -15.73
N LEU A 598 -22.28 -32.10 -14.77
CA LEU A 598 -22.08 -31.56 -13.41
C LEU A 598 -21.37 -30.20 -13.43
N LEU A 599 -20.23 -30.09 -14.12
CA LEU A 599 -19.48 -28.83 -14.22
C LEU A 599 -20.28 -27.73 -14.91
N LYS A 600 -21.07 -28.09 -15.93
CA LYS A 600 -21.94 -27.16 -16.64
C LYS A 600 -23.05 -26.66 -15.72
N ASP A 601 -23.70 -27.55 -14.99
CA ASP A 601 -24.82 -27.23 -14.11
C ASP A 601 -24.34 -26.36 -12.93
N ASP A 602 -23.22 -26.73 -12.28
CA ASP A 602 -22.58 -25.94 -11.22
C ASP A 602 -22.19 -24.54 -11.72
N HIS A 603 -21.64 -24.42 -12.95
CA HIS A 603 -21.33 -23.14 -13.56
C HIS A 603 -22.59 -22.30 -13.82
N LEU A 604 -23.63 -22.88 -14.43
CA LEU A 604 -24.88 -22.18 -14.72
C LEU A 604 -25.59 -21.70 -13.45
N GLN A 605 -25.53 -22.50 -12.37
CA GLN A 605 -26.07 -22.13 -11.07
C GLN A 605 -25.31 -20.96 -10.45
N LEU A 606 -23.97 -20.97 -10.50
CA LEU A 606 -23.14 -19.84 -10.08
C LEU A 606 -23.51 -18.56 -10.85
N LEU A 607 -23.67 -18.66 -12.18
CA LEU A 607 -24.04 -17.51 -13.01
C LEU A 607 -25.41 -16.96 -12.64
N ALA A 608 -26.38 -17.83 -12.32
CA ALA A 608 -27.70 -17.41 -11.87
C ALA A 608 -27.64 -16.69 -10.51
N ALA A 609 -26.87 -17.21 -9.55
CA ALA A 609 -26.64 -16.55 -8.26
C ALA A 609 -25.94 -15.18 -8.43
N LEU A 610 -25.00 -15.07 -9.38
CA LEU A 610 -24.34 -13.81 -9.71
C LEU A 610 -25.27 -12.82 -10.43
N ASP A 611 -26.19 -13.30 -11.28
CA ASP A 611 -27.24 -12.45 -11.88
C ASP A 611 -28.10 -11.83 -10.78
N GLU A 612 -28.67 -12.64 -9.89
CA GLU A 612 -29.50 -12.18 -8.77
C GLU A 612 -28.73 -11.19 -7.86
N PHE A 613 -27.46 -11.49 -7.53
CA PHE A 613 -26.63 -10.59 -6.73
C PHE A 613 -26.45 -9.21 -7.40
N HIS A 614 -26.17 -9.17 -8.71
CA HIS A 614 -25.93 -7.89 -9.40
C HIS A 614 -27.24 -7.14 -9.67
N GLU A 615 -28.37 -7.83 -9.85
CA GLU A 615 -29.68 -7.19 -9.92
C GLU A 615 -30.00 -6.42 -8.63
N GLU A 616 -29.59 -6.95 -7.48
CA GLU A 616 -29.87 -6.35 -6.18
C GLU A 616 -28.80 -5.34 -5.72
N PHE A 617 -27.52 -5.59 -5.99
CA PHE A 617 -26.40 -4.82 -5.41
C PHE A 617 -25.47 -4.15 -6.43
N GLY A 618 -25.63 -4.39 -7.73
CA GLY A 618 -24.66 -3.94 -8.75
C GLY A 618 -25.03 -2.63 -9.44
N GLU A 619 -24.08 -1.70 -9.55
CA GLU A 619 -24.23 -0.47 -10.35
C GLU A 619 -23.96 -0.68 -11.86
N ASN A 620 -23.25 -1.75 -12.26
CA ASN A 620 -22.81 -2.05 -13.64
C ASN A 620 -23.52 -3.26 -14.29
N GLN A 621 -24.84 -3.37 -14.09
CA GLN A 621 -25.62 -4.58 -14.45
C GLN A 621 -25.47 -5.02 -15.91
N GLN A 622 -25.38 -4.08 -16.86
CA GLN A 622 -25.32 -4.40 -18.30
C GLN A 622 -24.01 -5.08 -18.73
N ILE A 623 -22.85 -4.62 -18.23
CA ILE A 623 -21.55 -5.22 -18.57
C ILE A 623 -21.45 -6.63 -18.00
N HIS A 624 -21.90 -6.81 -16.75
CA HIS A 624 -21.89 -8.12 -16.14
C HIS A 624 -22.86 -9.07 -16.81
N ALA A 625 -24.05 -8.61 -17.21
CA ALA A 625 -25.00 -9.42 -18.00
C ALA A 625 -24.39 -9.90 -19.33
N LEU A 626 -23.71 -9.01 -20.07
CA LEU A 626 -23.02 -9.38 -21.32
C LEU A 626 -21.89 -10.40 -21.09
N LYS A 627 -21.02 -10.15 -20.08
CA LYS A 627 -19.96 -11.12 -19.70
C LYS A 627 -20.54 -12.48 -19.33
N ARG A 628 -21.65 -12.50 -18.58
CA ARG A 628 -22.32 -13.75 -18.17
C ARG A 628 -22.97 -14.45 -19.37
N CYS A 629 -23.50 -13.72 -20.35
CA CYS A 629 -23.94 -14.31 -21.62
C CYS A 629 -22.79 -15.03 -22.33
N ASP A 630 -21.62 -14.39 -22.44
CA ASP A 630 -20.43 -15.03 -23.01
C ASP A 630 -20.01 -16.27 -22.21
N GLU A 631 -20.05 -16.21 -20.88
CA GLU A 631 -19.74 -17.35 -20.00
C GLU A 631 -20.72 -18.52 -20.18
N ARG A 632 -22.01 -18.26 -20.44
CA ARG A 632 -23.00 -19.30 -20.80
C ARG A 632 -22.72 -19.93 -22.17
N LEU A 633 -22.22 -19.14 -23.12
CA LEU A 633 -21.91 -19.60 -24.48
C LEU A 633 -20.68 -20.51 -24.54
N ILE A 634 -19.83 -20.49 -23.52
CA ILE A 634 -18.64 -21.36 -23.40
C ILE A 634 -19.02 -22.85 -23.62
N TRP A 635 -20.18 -23.29 -23.11
CA TRP A 635 -20.64 -24.67 -23.22
C TRP A 635 -21.40 -25.01 -24.52
N HIS A 636 -21.76 -24.01 -25.32
CA HIS A 636 -22.62 -24.18 -26.50
C HIS A 636 -21.85 -24.45 -27.81
N ARG A 637 -20.52 -24.32 -27.82
CA ARG A 637 -19.66 -24.50 -29.01
C ARG A 637 -19.41 -25.95 -29.45
N VAL A 638 -20.21 -26.92 -28.98
CA VAL A 638 -19.80 -28.35 -28.92
C VAL A 638 -20.60 -29.27 -29.83
N LYS A 639 -21.76 -28.84 -30.34
CA LYS A 639 -22.46 -29.63 -31.34
C LYS A 639 -22.11 -29.08 -32.70
N GLY A 640 -21.33 -29.82 -33.49
CA GLY A 640 -20.93 -29.50 -34.86
C GLY A 640 -22.09 -29.38 -35.85
N LYS A 641 -23.03 -28.47 -35.61
CA LYS A 641 -24.12 -28.05 -36.50
C LYS A 641 -24.53 -26.58 -36.33
N ALA A 642 -23.70 -25.75 -35.70
CA ALA A 642 -23.74 -24.32 -35.92
C ALA A 642 -22.30 -23.91 -36.22
N ASP A 643 -21.89 -24.13 -37.47
CA ASP A 643 -20.75 -23.41 -38.01
C ASP A 643 -21.05 -21.92 -37.82
N PRO A 644 -20.23 -21.12 -37.13
CA PRO A 644 -20.41 -19.67 -37.09
C PRO A 644 -20.44 -19.07 -38.51
N LYS A 645 -19.93 -19.78 -39.53
CA LYS A 645 -20.07 -19.41 -40.94
C LYS A 645 -21.51 -19.49 -41.48
N GLY A 646 -22.43 -20.20 -40.81
CA GLY A 646 -23.86 -20.19 -41.13
C GLY A 646 -24.66 -19.08 -40.44
N GLY A 647 -24.05 -18.35 -39.51
CA GLY A 647 -24.70 -17.30 -38.73
C GLY A 647 -24.81 -15.96 -39.47
N CYS A 648 -23.89 -15.63 -40.36
CA CYS A 648 -23.88 -14.32 -41.03
C CYS A 648 -25.11 -14.10 -41.91
N THR A 649 -25.64 -15.14 -42.56
CA THR A 649 -26.85 -15.03 -43.37
C THR A 649 -28.06 -14.68 -42.51
N ASN A 650 -28.21 -15.32 -41.34
CA ASN A 650 -29.30 -15.01 -40.41
C ASN A 650 -29.13 -13.68 -39.68
N CYS A 651 -27.89 -13.27 -39.34
CA CYS A 651 -27.62 -11.99 -38.69
C CYS A 651 -27.86 -10.76 -39.60
N LEU A 652 -27.87 -10.95 -40.92
CA LEU A 652 -27.95 -9.87 -41.91
C LEU A 652 -29.25 -9.88 -42.73
N MET A 653 -30.06 -10.94 -42.67
CA MET A 653 -31.27 -11.08 -43.50
C MET A 653 -32.51 -10.35 -42.98
N GLU A 654 -32.53 -9.89 -41.71
CA GLU A 654 -33.68 -9.16 -41.14
C GLU A 654 -33.51 -7.63 -41.15
N ILE A 655 -32.40 -7.10 -41.67
CA ILE A 655 -32.18 -5.65 -41.74
C ILE A 655 -32.62 -5.17 -43.12
N ASN A 656 -33.57 -4.24 -43.15
CA ASN A 656 -34.17 -3.57 -44.31
C ASN A 656 -33.18 -3.30 -45.48
N GLU A 657 -33.74 -3.15 -46.69
CA GLU A 657 -33.14 -2.94 -48.03
C GLU A 657 -31.99 -1.91 -48.15
N SER A 658 -31.54 -1.27 -47.07
CA SER A 658 -30.43 -0.31 -47.01
C SER A 658 -29.06 -0.89 -46.62
N PHE A 659 -28.95 -2.14 -46.16
CA PHE A 659 -27.66 -2.76 -45.80
C PHE A 659 -27.19 -3.72 -46.91
N SER A 660 -26.09 -3.40 -47.60
CA SER A 660 -25.42 -4.29 -48.57
C SER A 660 -24.26 -5.00 -47.87
N PRO A 661 -24.37 -6.31 -47.58
CA PRO A 661 -23.27 -7.08 -47.00
C PRO A 661 -22.02 -7.08 -47.87
N GLU A 662 -22.14 -6.79 -49.17
CA GLU A 662 -21.03 -6.74 -50.14
C GLU A 662 -20.04 -5.62 -49.82
N SER A 663 -20.41 -4.62 -49.00
CA SER A 663 -19.48 -3.58 -48.54
C SER A 663 -18.39 -4.09 -47.59
N PHE A 664 -18.55 -5.30 -47.02
CA PHE A 664 -17.57 -5.98 -46.16
C PHE A 664 -16.91 -7.18 -46.85
N ASP A 665 -17.07 -7.31 -48.17
CA ASP A 665 -16.47 -8.37 -48.99
C ASP A 665 -14.95 -8.41 -48.77
N GLY A 666 -14.46 -9.60 -48.39
CA GLY A 666 -13.04 -9.82 -48.09
C GLY A 666 -12.65 -9.60 -46.63
N LEU A 667 -13.51 -9.02 -45.77
CA LEU A 667 -13.31 -8.90 -44.31
C LEU A 667 -14.05 -9.97 -43.51
N LEU A 668 -15.25 -10.37 -43.96
CA LEU A 668 -16.04 -11.40 -43.29
C LEU A 668 -15.70 -12.79 -43.85
N LEU A 669 -15.01 -13.63 -43.07
CA LEU A 669 -14.68 -15.03 -43.39
C LEU A 669 -15.91 -15.91 -43.73
N CYS A 670 -17.11 -15.48 -43.32
CA CYS A 670 -18.37 -16.15 -43.63
C CYS A 670 -18.93 -15.81 -45.02
N GLN A 671 -18.43 -14.77 -45.71
CA GLN A 671 -18.83 -14.41 -47.09
C GLN A 671 -17.90 -14.96 -48.17
N THR A 672 -16.65 -15.26 -47.83
CA THR A 672 -15.62 -15.71 -48.78
C THR A 672 -15.86 -17.12 -49.37
N PHE A 673 -16.88 -17.85 -48.91
CA PHE A 673 -17.19 -19.19 -49.42
C PHE A 673 -18.04 -19.24 -50.70
N GLN A 674 -18.46 -18.10 -51.27
CA GLN A 674 -19.32 -18.12 -52.46
C GLN A 674 -18.72 -17.67 -53.78
N LYS A 675 -17.57 -16.98 -53.85
CA LYS A 675 -16.92 -16.70 -55.15
C LYS A 675 -15.41 -16.61 -54.99
N GLU A 676 -14.68 -17.39 -55.80
CA GLU A 676 -13.29 -17.11 -56.11
C GLU A 676 -13.19 -15.62 -56.48
N ILE A 677 -12.26 -14.89 -55.86
CA ILE A 677 -11.99 -13.50 -56.19
C ILE A 677 -11.70 -13.43 -57.69
N PRO A 678 -12.53 -12.74 -58.51
CA PRO A 678 -12.33 -12.69 -59.96
C PRO A 678 -10.93 -12.18 -60.27
N SER A 679 -10.25 -12.84 -61.22
CA SER A 679 -8.92 -12.49 -61.74
C SER A 679 -8.75 -11.01 -62.08
N ASP A 680 -9.84 -10.32 -62.37
CA ASP A 680 -9.90 -8.94 -62.86
C ASP A 680 -9.62 -7.89 -61.76
N LYS A 681 -9.67 -8.27 -60.47
CA LYS A 681 -9.28 -7.37 -59.35
C LYS A 681 -7.77 -7.32 -59.10
N LYS A 682 -6.96 -8.17 -59.76
CA LYS A 682 -5.48 -8.12 -59.71
C LYS A 682 -4.87 -7.04 -60.61
N GLU A 683 -5.64 -6.45 -61.54
CA GLU A 683 -5.15 -5.45 -62.50
C GLU A 683 -5.46 -3.98 -62.09
N LEU A 684 -6.16 -3.76 -60.97
CA LEU A 684 -6.41 -2.42 -60.45
C LEU A 684 -5.15 -1.85 -59.75
N PRO A 685 -4.77 -0.59 -60.00
CA PRO A 685 -3.64 0.03 -59.30
C PRO A 685 -3.88 0.03 -57.76
N PRO A 686 -2.81 -0.05 -56.94
CA PRO A 686 -2.90 -0.19 -55.48
C PRO A 686 -3.85 0.82 -54.81
N GLU A 687 -3.92 2.03 -55.36
CA GLU A 687 -4.75 3.15 -54.90
C GLU A 687 -6.27 2.92 -55.07
N LYS A 688 -6.69 1.90 -55.83
CA LYS A 688 -8.11 1.58 -56.12
C LYS A 688 -8.57 0.22 -55.58
N ARG A 689 -7.74 -0.49 -54.82
CA ARG A 689 -8.08 -1.78 -54.20
C ARG A 689 -8.50 -1.57 -52.75
N ASN A 690 -9.66 -2.10 -52.36
CA ASN A 690 -10.06 -2.16 -50.95
C ASN A 690 -9.17 -3.16 -50.20
N MET A 691 -8.75 -2.80 -48.99
CA MET A 691 -7.99 -3.68 -48.08
C MET A 691 -8.81 -4.94 -47.75
N ASP A 692 -8.18 -6.12 -47.79
CA ASP A 692 -8.81 -7.37 -47.37
C ASP A 692 -8.48 -7.75 -45.92
N HIS A 693 -9.04 -8.84 -45.39
CA HIS A 693 -8.84 -9.25 -43.99
C HIS A 693 -7.36 -9.40 -43.62
N ASN A 694 -6.49 -9.84 -44.55
CA ASN A 694 -5.07 -9.99 -44.26
C ASN A 694 -4.39 -8.64 -44.12
N ASP A 695 -4.79 -7.65 -44.92
CA ASP A 695 -4.28 -6.28 -44.82
C ASP A 695 -4.68 -5.66 -43.46
N TYR A 696 -5.94 -5.83 -43.04
CA TYR A 696 -6.41 -5.36 -41.72
C TYR A 696 -5.67 -6.05 -40.58
N GLU A 697 -5.57 -7.38 -40.62
CA GLU A 697 -4.84 -8.15 -39.60
C GLU A 697 -3.38 -7.73 -39.53
N PHE A 698 -2.71 -7.57 -40.67
CA PHE A 698 -1.31 -7.14 -40.74
C PHE A 698 -1.13 -5.74 -40.15
N ILE A 699 -1.92 -4.74 -40.56
CA ILE A 699 -1.80 -3.36 -40.05
C ILE A 699 -2.06 -3.31 -38.55
N MET A 700 -3.10 -4.01 -38.07
CA MET A 700 -3.44 -4.06 -36.64
C MET A 700 -2.32 -4.74 -35.84
N GLN A 701 -1.84 -5.90 -36.29
CA GLN A 701 -0.77 -6.64 -35.62
C GLN A 701 0.57 -5.90 -35.65
N ASP A 702 0.92 -5.26 -36.76
CA ASP A 702 2.16 -4.49 -36.91
C ASP A 702 2.15 -3.24 -36.03
N THR A 703 1.03 -2.50 -36.00
CA THR A 703 0.84 -1.35 -35.12
C THR A 703 0.92 -1.76 -33.65
N GLU A 704 0.24 -2.85 -33.28
CA GLU A 704 0.26 -3.39 -31.92
C GLU A 704 1.66 -3.87 -31.51
N LYS A 705 2.38 -4.51 -32.43
CA LYS A 705 3.76 -4.94 -32.23
C LYS A 705 4.70 -3.76 -32.00
N HIS A 706 4.61 -2.71 -32.82
CA HIS A 706 5.42 -1.50 -32.64
C HIS A 706 5.18 -0.83 -31.28
N LEU A 707 3.91 -0.69 -30.85
CA LEU A 707 3.59 -0.17 -29.52
C LEU A 707 4.18 -1.07 -28.42
N THR A 708 3.99 -2.38 -28.53
CA THR A 708 4.50 -3.34 -27.55
C THR A 708 6.02 -3.30 -27.46
N GLU A 709 6.73 -3.20 -28.59
CA GLU A 709 8.18 -3.04 -28.62
C GLU A 709 8.61 -1.72 -27.99
N HIS A 710 7.95 -0.61 -28.30
CA HIS A 710 8.25 0.70 -27.69
C HIS A 710 8.14 0.65 -26.16
N LEU A 711 7.11 -0.02 -25.63
CA LEU A 711 6.87 -0.14 -24.19
C LEU A 711 7.77 -1.17 -23.50
N ALA A 712 8.36 -2.13 -24.20
CA ALA A 712 9.01 -3.30 -23.57
C ALA A 712 10.52 -3.18 -23.35
N TRP A 713 11.16 -2.11 -23.82
CA TRP A 713 12.61 -1.93 -23.85
C TRP A 713 13.05 -0.62 -23.19
N HIS A 714 14.17 -0.66 -22.48
CA HIS A 714 14.86 0.53 -22.03
C HIS A 714 15.40 1.33 -23.23
N SER A 715 15.40 2.65 -23.11
CA SER A 715 15.99 3.54 -24.11
C SER A 715 17.51 3.55 -24.02
N GLN A 716 18.14 3.81 -25.16
CA GLN A 716 19.59 3.85 -25.30
C GLN A 716 20.07 5.24 -25.75
N GLN A 717 20.99 5.79 -24.97
CA GLN A 717 21.70 7.03 -25.21
C GLN A 717 23.13 6.77 -25.72
N PRO A 718 23.91 7.80 -26.09
CA PRO A 718 25.33 7.62 -26.39
C PRO A 718 26.07 6.93 -25.23
N PRO A 719 26.99 5.97 -25.49
CA PRO A 719 27.66 5.19 -24.44
C PRO A 719 28.48 6.08 -23.51
N GLN A 720 27.94 6.34 -22.32
CA GLN A 720 28.58 7.10 -21.26
C GLN A 720 27.73 7.01 -19.99
N GLN A 721 28.36 6.72 -18.86
CA GLN A 721 27.66 6.75 -17.58
C GLN A 721 27.46 8.20 -17.14
N THR A 722 26.20 8.66 -17.10
CA THR A 722 25.86 10.07 -16.85
C THR A 722 24.56 10.23 -16.08
N LEU A 723 24.43 11.31 -15.31
CA LEU A 723 23.17 11.76 -14.71
C LEU A 723 22.67 12.98 -15.47
N ARG A 724 21.38 13.00 -15.83
CA ARG A 724 20.80 14.00 -16.72
C ARG A 724 19.42 14.44 -16.26
N PHE A 725 19.04 15.65 -16.66
CA PHE A 725 17.70 16.19 -16.51
C PHE A 725 17.09 16.41 -17.90
N ILE A 726 15.84 16.00 -18.08
CA ILE A 726 15.03 16.39 -19.24
C ILE A 726 13.74 17.09 -18.82
N GLY A 727 13.51 18.27 -19.41
CA GLY A 727 12.25 18.98 -19.33
C GLY A 727 11.20 18.27 -20.18
N LEU A 728 10.09 17.86 -19.56
CA LEU A 728 8.94 17.27 -20.25
C LEU A 728 7.67 18.12 -20.08
N GLN A 729 7.76 19.29 -19.42
CA GLN A 729 6.66 20.22 -19.21
C GLN A 729 6.89 21.49 -20.04
N ARG A 730 5.86 21.97 -20.74
CA ARG A 730 5.90 23.26 -21.44
C ARG A 730 5.10 24.34 -20.69
N TRP A 731 3.86 24.01 -20.37
CA TRP A 731 2.92 24.87 -19.66
C TRP A 731 2.33 24.13 -18.47
N ASN A 732 1.90 24.87 -17.45
CA ASN A 732 1.28 24.32 -16.25
C ASN A 732 -0.20 24.71 -16.11
N SER A 733 -0.75 24.41 -14.92
CA SER A 733 -2.14 24.63 -14.58
C SER A 733 -3.08 23.82 -15.47
N LEU A 734 -4.36 24.22 -15.53
CA LEU A 734 -5.38 23.56 -16.34
C LEU A 734 -5.37 24.02 -17.80
N THR A 735 -4.44 24.88 -18.21
CA THR A 735 -4.42 25.44 -19.57
C THR A 735 -4.13 24.41 -20.68
N PRO A 736 -3.24 23.40 -20.47
CA PRO A 736 -3.07 22.29 -21.42
C PRO A 736 -4.34 21.49 -21.68
N ALA A 737 -5.28 21.44 -20.73
CA ALA A 737 -6.55 20.73 -20.91
C ALA A 737 -7.41 21.30 -22.06
N GLN A 738 -7.10 22.49 -22.58
CA GLN A 738 -7.75 23.06 -23.77
C GLN A 738 -7.31 22.41 -25.09
N GLY A 739 -6.26 21.57 -25.08
CA GLY A 739 -5.75 20.87 -26.27
C GLY A 739 -5.00 21.74 -27.28
N LYS A 740 -4.74 23.01 -26.94
CA LYS A 740 -4.00 23.97 -27.80
C LYS A 740 -2.53 24.14 -27.39
N SER A 741 -2.12 23.44 -26.35
CA SER A 741 -0.78 23.48 -25.78
C SER A 741 -0.50 22.11 -25.14
N VAL A 742 0.69 21.92 -24.59
CA VAL A 742 1.07 20.66 -23.94
C VAL A 742 1.47 20.93 -22.49
N GLY A 743 1.07 20.01 -21.61
CA GLY A 743 1.46 20.01 -20.21
C GLY A 743 2.81 19.32 -20.01
N GLY A 744 2.91 18.57 -18.93
CA GLY A 744 3.86 17.48 -18.77
C GLY A 744 4.31 17.30 -17.34
N GLY A 745 5.61 17.17 -17.17
CA GLY A 745 6.29 17.07 -15.88
C GLY A 745 7.80 17.10 -16.10
N TYR A 746 8.58 16.44 -15.26
CA TYR A 746 10.03 16.41 -15.39
C TYR A 746 10.57 14.99 -15.28
N PHE A 747 11.77 14.77 -15.80
CA PHE A 747 12.41 13.47 -15.74
C PHE A 747 13.91 13.62 -15.49
N ILE A 748 14.40 12.95 -14.46
CA ILE A 748 15.82 12.81 -14.15
C ILE A 748 16.18 11.37 -14.48
N TYR A 749 17.26 11.15 -15.22
CA TYR A 749 17.67 9.80 -15.58
C TYR A 749 19.17 9.61 -15.53
N ARG A 750 19.57 8.37 -15.27
CA ARG A 750 20.96 7.93 -15.32
C ARG A 750 21.11 6.90 -16.43
N THR A 751 22.25 6.96 -17.09
CA THR A 751 22.67 5.94 -18.06
C THR A 751 23.82 5.15 -17.49
N ASP A 752 23.89 3.86 -17.83
CA ASP A 752 25.05 3.02 -17.58
C ASP A 752 26.19 3.31 -18.57
N SER A 753 27.28 2.53 -18.49
CA SER A 753 28.43 2.66 -19.40
C SER A 753 28.10 2.41 -20.87
N ASP A 754 27.08 1.59 -21.17
CA ASP A 754 26.62 1.25 -22.52
C ASP A 754 25.61 2.26 -23.07
N GLY A 755 25.20 3.21 -22.21
CA GLY A 755 24.23 4.25 -22.51
C GLY A 755 22.78 3.80 -22.31
N GLU A 756 22.51 2.61 -21.79
CA GLU A 756 21.16 2.16 -21.45
C GLU A 756 20.68 2.93 -20.21
N VAL A 757 19.40 3.33 -20.18
CA VAL A 757 18.84 3.99 -19.00
C VAL A 757 18.67 2.97 -17.87
N ASP A 758 19.38 3.19 -16.76
CA ASP A 758 19.42 2.28 -15.61
C ASP A 758 18.75 2.85 -14.35
N LEU A 759 18.36 4.12 -14.39
CA LEU A 759 17.52 4.79 -13.39
C LEU A 759 16.72 5.89 -14.07
N GLY A 760 15.43 5.95 -13.81
CA GLY A 760 14.62 7.14 -14.10
C GLY A 760 13.71 7.56 -12.95
N ILE A 761 13.63 8.87 -12.75
CA ILE A 761 12.80 9.54 -11.75
C ILE A 761 11.88 10.52 -12.47
N ALA A 762 10.61 10.14 -12.59
CA ALA A 762 9.54 11.03 -13.04
C ALA A 762 9.12 11.96 -11.90
N ILE A 763 8.92 13.24 -12.19
CA ILE A 763 8.45 14.24 -11.23
C ILE A 763 7.20 14.89 -11.81
N ASP A 764 6.11 14.80 -11.05
CA ASP A 764 4.80 15.36 -11.36
C ASP A 764 4.31 15.03 -12.78
N PRO A 765 4.02 13.76 -13.09
CA PRO A 765 3.50 13.34 -14.39
C PRO A 765 2.06 13.81 -14.62
N GLY A 766 1.91 15.10 -14.92
CA GLY A 766 0.67 15.74 -15.32
C GLY A 766 0.29 15.54 -16.77
N PHE A 767 -0.62 16.37 -17.28
CA PHE A 767 -1.13 16.28 -18.65
C PHE A 767 -0.03 16.10 -19.71
N ASP A 768 -0.18 15.15 -20.63
CA ASP A 768 0.76 14.89 -21.73
C ASP A 768 2.15 14.35 -21.31
N TYR A 769 2.40 14.02 -20.03
CA TYR A 769 3.69 13.46 -19.59
C TYR A 769 4.10 12.23 -20.41
N VAL A 770 3.21 11.24 -20.56
CA VAL A 770 3.52 9.99 -21.29
C VAL A 770 3.83 10.29 -22.75
N ARG A 771 3.04 11.16 -23.36
CA ARG A 771 3.26 11.63 -24.73
C ARG A 771 4.63 12.29 -24.89
N ASN A 772 4.99 13.18 -23.97
CA ASN A 772 6.25 13.93 -24.01
C ASN A 772 7.45 13.01 -23.75
N LEU A 773 7.33 12.05 -22.83
CA LEU A 773 8.33 11.02 -22.56
C LEU A 773 8.65 10.22 -23.84
N PHE A 774 7.61 9.68 -24.50
CA PHE A 774 7.76 8.90 -25.74
C PHE A 774 8.32 9.73 -26.88
N ARG A 775 7.84 10.97 -27.03
CA ARG A 775 8.35 11.91 -28.04
C ARG A 775 9.79 12.32 -27.78
N MET A 776 10.31 12.19 -26.57
CA MET A 776 11.73 12.46 -26.28
C MET A 776 12.61 11.21 -26.42
N GLY A 777 12.05 10.10 -26.92
CA GLY A 777 12.78 8.87 -27.20
C GLY A 777 13.00 8.00 -25.97
N PHE A 778 12.11 8.08 -24.98
CA PHE A 778 12.10 7.24 -23.78
C PHE A 778 10.90 6.28 -23.78
N SER A 779 10.98 5.25 -22.96
CA SER A 779 9.92 4.26 -22.72
C SER A 779 9.42 4.33 -21.27
N LEU A 780 8.29 3.69 -20.98
CA LEU A 780 7.83 3.52 -19.59
C LEU A 780 8.78 2.65 -18.75
N MET A 781 9.53 1.75 -19.39
CA MET A 781 10.55 0.95 -18.70
C MET A 781 11.69 1.81 -18.14
N ASP A 782 11.89 3.01 -18.67
CA ASP A 782 12.93 3.92 -18.20
C ASP A 782 12.55 4.59 -16.86
N VAL A 783 11.30 4.48 -16.40
CA VAL A 783 10.83 5.14 -15.17
C VAL A 783 10.79 4.15 -14.01
N ASP A 784 11.57 4.37 -12.96
CA ASP A 784 11.59 3.51 -11.78
C ASP A 784 10.92 4.13 -10.55
N ILE A 785 11.06 5.45 -10.43
CA ILE A 785 10.55 6.25 -9.32
C ILE A 785 9.66 7.36 -9.87
N VAL A 786 8.51 7.58 -9.24
CA VAL A 786 7.59 8.67 -9.55
C VAL A 786 7.41 9.52 -8.31
N LEU A 787 7.63 10.83 -8.42
CA LEU A 787 7.37 11.81 -7.37
C LEU A 787 6.11 12.60 -7.72
N ILE A 788 5.16 12.68 -6.79
CA ILE A 788 3.94 13.48 -6.93
C ILE A 788 3.88 14.45 -5.75
N SER A 789 4.06 15.73 -6.04
CA SER A 789 4.19 16.81 -5.06
C SER A 789 2.90 17.16 -4.33
N HIS A 790 1.75 17.09 -5.01
CA HIS A 790 0.41 17.37 -4.48
C HIS A 790 -0.71 16.90 -5.42
N ALA A 791 -1.97 17.03 -4.99
CA ALA A 791 -3.13 16.40 -5.63
C ALA A 791 -3.78 17.17 -6.81
N HIS A 792 -3.06 18.09 -7.48
CA HIS A 792 -3.60 18.80 -8.63
C HIS A 792 -3.50 18.01 -9.95
N PRO A 793 -4.48 18.16 -10.86
CA PRO A 793 -4.51 17.43 -12.13
C PRO A 793 -3.22 17.52 -12.96
N ASP A 794 -2.67 18.72 -13.08
CA ASP A 794 -1.46 19.02 -13.85
C ASP A 794 -0.17 18.47 -13.24
N HIS A 795 -0.25 17.71 -12.14
CA HIS A 795 0.88 17.02 -11.51
C HIS A 795 0.71 15.49 -11.45
N LEU A 796 -0.48 14.94 -11.76
CA LEU A 796 -0.73 13.49 -11.60
C LEU A 796 -1.63 12.85 -12.67
N TRP A 797 -2.21 13.61 -13.59
CA TRP A 797 -3.24 13.06 -14.50
C TRP A 797 -2.74 11.91 -15.38
N ASP A 798 -1.52 12.00 -15.91
CA ASP A 798 -0.96 10.96 -16.78
C ASP A 798 -0.39 9.77 -15.97
N PHE A 799 -0.31 9.88 -14.64
CA PHE A 799 0.10 8.75 -13.81
C PHE A 799 -0.83 7.54 -13.99
N GLU A 800 -2.15 7.77 -14.14
CA GLU A 800 -3.09 6.70 -14.44
C GLU A 800 -2.76 6.02 -15.78
N SER A 801 -2.49 6.82 -16.82
CA SER A 801 -2.10 6.33 -18.13
C SER A 801 -0.83 5.48 -18.08
N MET A 802 0.16 5.87 -17.26
CA MET A 802 1.37 5.07 -17.03
C MET A 802 1.01 3.67 -16.50
N VAL A 803 0.19 3.59 -15.45
CA VAL A 803 -0.21 2.32 -14.82
C VAL A 803 -1.03 1.44 -15.78
N GLN A 804 -1.95 2.04 -16.55
CA GLN A 804 -2.75 1.31 -17.54
C GLN A 804 -1.89 0.73 -18.67
N LEU A 805 -0.91 1.49 -19.17
CA LEU A 805 0.01 1.01 -20.21
C LEU A 805 0.93 -0.12 -19.70
N LEU A 806 1.33 -0.08 -18.42
CA LEU A 806 2.04 -1.19 -17.79
C LEU A 806 1.16 -2.44 -17.65
N HIS A 807 -0.12 -2.26 -17.33
CA HIS A 807 -1.09 -3.35 -17.31
C HIS A 807 -1.29 -3.97 -18.70
N GLU A 808 -1.41 -3.14 -19.74
CA GLU A 808 -1.49 -3.60 -21.13
C GLU A 808 -0.21 -4.35 -21.56
N LEU A 809 0.96 -3.82 -21.17
CA LEU A 809 2.25 -4.46 -21.43
C LEU A 809 2.36 -5.84 -20.77
N GLU A 810 1.92 -6.00 -19.51
CA GLU A 810 1.85 -7.29 -18.84
C GLU A 810 0.94 -8.27 -19.60
N GLY A 811 -0.22 -7.80 -20.05
CA GLY A 811 -1.16 -8.62 -20.83
C GLY A 811 -0.55 -9.20 -22.10
N LYS A 812 0.37 -8.45 -22.74
CA LYS A 812 1.01 -8.81 -24.02
C LYS A 812 2.35 -9.54 -23.87
N THR A 813 3.16 -9.15 -22.88
CA THR A 813 4.55 -9.63 -22.74
C THR A 813 4.79 -10.46 -21.48
N HIS A 814 3.85 -10.44 -20.53
CA HIS A 814 3.99 -10.98 -19.18
C HIS A 814 5.15 -10.37 -18.37
N LYS A 815 5.74 -9.27 -18.83
CA LYS A 815 6.68 -8.47 -18.04
C LYS A 815 5.90 -7.59 -17.07
N ILE A 816 6.34 -7.56 -15.82
CA ILE A 816 5.82 -6.66 -14.79
C ILE A 816 6.91 -5.65 -14.47
N HIS A 817 6.60 -4.38 -14.64
CA HIS A 817 7.41 -3.27 -14.18
C HIS A 817 6.66 -2.55 -13.08
N GLN A 818 7.25 -2.44 -11.89
CA GLN A 818 6.60 -1.84 -10.72
C GLN A 818 7.25 -0.49 -10.42
N LEU A 819 6.44 0.57 -10.44
CA LEU A 819 6.86 1.95 -10.17
C LEU A 819 6.90 2.22 -8.67
N ASN A 820 7.98 2.78 -8.15
CA ASN A 820 8.01 3.29 -6.78
C ASN A 820 7.45 4.71 -6.74
N VAL A 821 6.32 4.92 -6.07
CA VAL A 821 5.57 6.18 -6.16
C VAL A 821 5.62 6.90 -4.84
N VAL A 822 6.39 7.98 -4.75
CA VAL A 822 6.39 8.88 -3.60
C VAL A 822 5.32 9.95 -3.82
N LEU A 823 4.29 9.97 -2.98
CA LEU A 823 3.12 10.84 -3.17
C LEU A 823 2.56 11.32 -1.85
N THR A 824 1.82 12.43 -1.85
CA THR A 824 1.12 12.92 -0.66
C THR A 824 -0.08 12.05 -0.32
N LEU A 825 -0.58 12.14 0.92
CA LEU A 825 -1.82 11.46 1.30
C LEU A 825 -3.02 11.98 0.48
N GLY A 826 -3.02 13.26 0.11
CA GLY A 826 -4.03 13.85 -0.78
C GLY A 826 -4.03 13.18 -2.15
N SER A 827 -2.85 13.02 -2.76
CA SER A 827 -2.69 12.33 -4.04
C SER A 827 -3.04 10.85 -3.95
N TYR A 828 -2.69 10.17 -2.85
CA TYR A 828 -3.07 8.77 -2.62
C TYR A 828 -4.59 8.59 -2.65
N HIS A 829 -5.35 9.45 -1.96
CA HIS A 829 -6.80 9.38 -1.98
C HIS A 829 -7.39 9.69 -3.35
N ARG A 830 -6.83 10.67 -4.07
CA ARG A 830 -7.26 10.99 -5.44
C ARG A 830 -7.02 9.85 -6.43
N LEU A 831 -6.01 9.02 -6.18
CA LEU A 831 -5.65 7.85 -6.99
C LEU A 831 -6.18 6.53 -6.40
N SER A 832 -7.10 6.59 -5.42
CA SER A 832 -7.59 5.41 -4.71
C SER A 832 -8.26 4.37 -5.63
N HIS A 833 -8.84 4.78 -6.77
CA HIS A 833 -9.41 3.87 -7.76
C HIS A 833 -8.37 2.99 -8.46
N ILE A 834 -7.11 3.45 -8.53
CA ILE A 834 -5.98 2.68 -9.07
C ILE A 834 -5.34 1.86 -7.95
N ILE A 835 -5.12 2.51 -6.81
CA ILE A 835 -4.40 1.92 -5.67
C ILE A 835 -5.20 0.79 -5.02
N ASN A 836 -6.52 0.94 -4.89
CA ASN A 836 -7.38 -0.08 -4.28
C ASN A 836 -7.78 -1.17 -5.30
N ASN A 837 -7.44 -1.03 -6.58
CA ASN A 837 -7.75 -2.03 -7.60
C ASN A 837 -6.62 -3.09 -7.66
N PRO A 838 -6.87 -4.36 -7.30
CA PRO A 838 -5.83 -5.40 -7.27
C PRO A 838 -5.17 -5.66 -8.64
N GLY A 839 -5.88 -5.39 -9.73
CA GLY A 839 -5.35 -5.51 -11.10
C GLY A 839 -4.27 -4.48 -11.40
N LEU A 840 -4.46 -3.24 -10.96
CA LEU A 840 -3.58 -2.11 -11.24
C LEU A 840 -2.51 -1.90 -10.16
N ARG A 841 -2.85 -2.18 -8.90
CA ARG A 841 -2.00 -1.96 -7.72
C ARG A 841 -0.65 -2.68 -7.78
N ARG A 842 -0.57 -3.80 -8.49
CA ARG A 842 0.68 -4.58 -8.64
C ARG A 842 1.79 -3.81 -9.35
N PHE A 843 1.45 -2.82 -10.19
CA PHE A 843 2.40 -2.02 -10.97
C PHE A 843 2.91 -0.78 -10.22
N ILE A 844 2.47 -0.59 -8.98
CA ILE A 844 2.87 0.56 -8.17
C ILE A 844 3.36 0.07 -6.82
N ASN A 845 4.22 0.84 -6.18
CA ASN A 845 4.62 0.70 -4.79
C ASN A 845 4.50 2.09 -4.13
N PRO A 846 3.35 2.40 -3.51
CA PRO A 846 3.04 3.71 -2.95
C PRO A 846 3.80 3.95 -1.63
N LEU A 847 4.57 5.02 -1.63
CA LEU A 847 5.35 5.57 -0.53
C LEU A 847 4.73 6.91 -0.13
N VAL A 848 3.63 6.80 0.62
CA VAL A 848 2.79 7.94 1.04
C VAL A 848 3.47 8.85 2.07
N LEU A 849 3.61 10.13 1.74
CA LEU A 849 4.02 11.21 2.63
C LEU A 849 2.87 11.58 3.56
N ASP A 850 3.22 11.96 4.78
CA ASP A 850 2.29 12.46 5.80
C ASP A 850 1.10 11.54 6.11
N ILE A 851 1.22 10.24 5.83
CA ILE A 851 0.16 9.27 6.13
C ILE A 851 -0.26 9.24 7.60
N ARG A 852 0.63 9.69 8.48
CA ARG A 852 0.42 9.72 9.93
C ARG A 852 0.01 11.11 10.45
N LYS A 853 -0.02 12.15 9.60
CA LYS A 853 -0.09 13.57 10.03
C LYS A 853 0.95 13.92 11.12
N GLU A 854 2.04 13.16 11.16
CA GLU A 854 3.11 13.23 12.16
C GLU A 854 4.30 14.03 11.68
N ILE A 855 4.27 14.60 10.47
CA ILE A 855 5.36 15.45 10.00
C ILE A 855 5.42 16.68 10.91
N GLU A 856 6.23 16.57 11.98
CA GLU A 856 6.30 17.58 13.01
C GLU A 856 6.88 18.87 12.41
N PRO A 857 6.51 20.07 12.89
CA PRO A 857 7.24 21.29 12.55
C PRO A 857 8.75 21.18 12.79
N ASN A 858 9.17 20.33 13.75
CA ASN A 858 10.56 20.01 14.04
C ASN A 858 11.22 19.05 13.04
N PHE A 859 10.46 18.25 12.26
CA PHE A 859 11.02 17.43 11.17
C PHE A 859 11.78 18.33 10.18
N PHE A 860 11.13 19.40 9.72
CA PHE A 860 11.78 20.37 8.86
C PHE A 860 12.95 21.03 9.56
N LYS A 861 12.88 21.26 10.88
CA LYS A 861 14.06 21.72 11.61
C LYS A 861 15.23 20.73 11.49
N LYS A 862 15.01 19.41 11.54
CA LYS A 862 16.05 18.35 11.48
C LYS A 862 16.64 18.06 10.10
N LEU A 863 16.03 18.58 9.02
CA LEU A 863 16.57 18.45 7.65
C LEU A 863 17.94 19.15 7.46
N ALA A 864 18.30 20.09 8.34
CA ALA A 864 19.66 20.62 8.42
C ALA A 864 20.57 19.62 9.15
N ARG A 865 21.67 19.22 8.51
CA ARG A 865 22.62 18.22 9.03
C ARG A 865 23.19 18.63 10.38
N THR A 866 22.83 17.93 11.46
CA THR A 866 23.57 17.91 12.72
C THR A 866 24.12 16.51 12.97
N GLU A 867 25.31 16.40 13.57
CA GLU A 867 25.95 15.11 13.92
C GLU A 867 25.02 14.16 14.68
N GLU A 868 24.10 14.71 15.48
CA GLU A 868 23.11 13.98 16.29
C GLU A 868 21.96 13.36 15.46
N ASP A 869 21.71 13.80 14.22
CA ASP A 869 20.63 13.30 13.35
C ASP A 869 21.05 12.09 12.47
N LYS A 870 22.29 11.60 12.61
CA LYS A 870 22.87 10.55 11.76
C LYS A 870 22.41 9.12 12.06
N THR A 871 21.50 8.89 13.00
CA THR A 871 21.06 7.50 13.27
C THR A 871 20.18 6.98 12.11
N PRO A 872 20.43 5.77 11.57
CA PRO A 872 19.66 5.20 10.46
C PRO A 872 18.14 5.21 10.66
N GLN A 873 17.67 5.01 11.90
CA GLN A 873 16.25 5.08 12.28
C GLN A 873 15.66 6.50 12.19
N ASN A 874 16.42 7.55 12.49
CA ASN A 874 15.95 8.94 12.35
C ASN A 874 15.89 9.38 10.88
N LEU A 875 16.82 8.88 10.05
CA LEU A 875 16.85 9.14 8.60
C LEU A 875 15.67 8.49 7.88
N LEU A 876 15.34 7.23 8.21
CA LEU A 876 14.26 6.45 7.58
C LEU A 876 12.84 6.94 7.93
N ASN A 877 12.67 7.69 9.01
CA ASN A 877 11.33 8.16 9.41
C ASN A 877 10.77 9.25 8.49
N TYR A 878 11.63 9.90 7.70
CA TYR A 878 11.22 11.06 6.93
C TYR A 878 11.86 11.18 5.53
N CYS A 879 12.68 10.21 5.13
CA CYS A 879 13.16 10.11 3.75
C CYS A 879 12.91 8.70 3.21
N PHE A 880 12.73 8.62 1.90
CA PHE A 880 12.68 7.34 1.20
C PHE A 880 14.04 7.12 0.54
N SER A 881 14.70 6.03 0.90
CA SER A 881 15.96 5.62 0.27
C SER A 881 15.75 4.46 -0.68
N PHE A 882 16.52 4.39 -1.76
CA PHE A 882 16.43 3.33 -2.76
C PHE A 882 17.80 2.71 -3.06
N SER A 883 17.74 1.43 -3.42
CA SER A 883 18.89 0.61 -3.82
C SER A 883 18.59 -0.08 -5.15
N GLN A 884 19.63 -0.34 -5.94
CA GLN A 884 19.51 -1.10 -7.17
C GLN A 884 19.06 -2.54 -6.90
N LYS A 885 18.17 -3.05 -7.75
CA LYS A 885 17.87 -4.47 -7.87
C LYS A 885 18.77 -5.04 -8.97
N LYS A 886 19.72 -5.89 -8.58
CA LYS A 886 20.67 -6.51 -9.52
C LYS A 886 20.30 -7.96 -9.81
N GLU A 887 20.43 -8.37 -11.08
CA GLU A 887 20.38 -9.75 -11.54
C GLU A 887 21.58 -9.98 -12.47
N ASN A 888 22.44 -10.96 -12.13
CA ASN A 888 23.70 -11.22 -12.85
C ASN A 888 24.53 -9.94 -13.07
N GLU A 889 24.67 -9.12 -12.01
CA GLU A 889 25.37 -7.82 -12.00
C GLU A 889 24.70 -6.68 -12.80
N LYS A 890 23.68 -6.95 -13.62
CA LYS A 890 22.89 -5.91 -14.32
C LYS A 890 21.77 -5.37 -13.45
N THR A 891 21.57 -4.05 -13.45
CA THR A 891 20.42 -3.41 -12.82
C THR A 891 19.15 -3.71 -13.62
N ILE A 892 18.16 -4.28 -12.95
CA ILE A 892 16.85 -4.63 -13.54
C ILE A 892 15.71 -3.76 -12.99
N GLY A 893 16.04 -2.78 -12.14
CA GLY A 893 15.10 -1.84 -11.55
C GLY A 893 15.55 -1.38 -10.16
N TRP A 894 14.65 -0.73 -9.43
CA TRP A 894 14.94 -0.13 -8.12
C TRP A 894 13.94 -0.56 -7.06
N GLN A 895 14.43 -0.70 -5.82
CA GLN A 895 13.62 -1.08 -4.67
C GLN A 895 13.88 -0.15 -3.48
N PRO A 896 12.87 0.10 -2.63
CA PRO A 896 13.06 0.91 -1.45
C PRO A 896 13.89 0.17 -0.40
N VAL A 897 14.78 0.90 0.28
CA VAL A 897 15.50 0.39 1.45
C VAL A 897 14.51 0.30 2.61
N LEU A 898 14.22 -0.93 3.03
CA LEU A 898 13.19 -1.16 4.04
C LEU A 898 13.61 -0.66 5.43
N PRO A 899 12.67 -0.14 6.23
CA PRO A 899 12.92 0.29 7.59
C PRO A 899 13.47 -0.83 8.48
N GLY A 900 14.38 -0.50 9.40
CA GLY A 900 14.95 -1.47 10.36
C GLY A 900 15.99 -2.44 9.79
N SER A 901 16.36 -2.33 8.51
CA SER A 901 17.45 -3.12 7.92
C SER A 901 18.80 -2.76 8.56
N THR A 902 19.50 -3.77 9.11
CA THR A 902 20.83 -3.66 9.74
C THR A 902 21.99 -3.65 8.73
N ASN A 903 21.71 -3.62 7.43
CA ASN A 903 22.74 -3.44 6.40
C ASN A 903 23.31 -2.01 6.53
N ASN A 904 24.29 -1.91 7.42
CA ASN A 904 25.13 -0.75 7.67
C ASN A 904 25.85 -0.37 6.37
N GLY A 905 25.44 0.75 5.78
CA GLY A 905 26.38 1.65 5.10
C GLY A 905 26.68 1.50 3.62
N THR A 906 26.14 0.52 2.88
CA THR A 906 26.57 0.33 1.46
C THR A 906 25.50 0.48 0.37
N ASN A 907 24.22 0.69 0.68
CA ASN A 907 23.13 0.53 -0.32
C ASN A 907 22.09 1.68 -0.43
N ARG A 908 22.39 2.91 0.03
CA ARG A 908 21.48 4.07 -0.14
C ARG A 908 21.96 5.00 -1.26
N GLU A 909 21.82 4.55 -2.51
CA GLU A 909 22.26 5.33 -3.67
C GLU A 909 21.39 6.56 -3.90
N ILE A 910 20.06 6.41 -3.77
CA ILE A 910 19.10 7.50 -3.93
C ILE A 910 18.42 7.78 -2.60
N GLU A 911 18.34 9.05 -2.22
CA GLU A 911 17.53 9.52 -1.09
C GLU A 911 16.57 10.63 -1.54
N ILE A 912 15.30 10.46 -1.22
CA ILE A 912 14.23 11.43 -1.51
C ILE A 912 13.72 11.99 -0.20
N TRP A 913 13.92 13.30 -0.03
CA TRP A 913 13.57 14.04 1.17
C TRP A 913 12.44 15.02 0.84
N PRO A 914 11.27 14.94 1.51
CA PRO A 914 10.21 15.92 1.32
C PRO A 914 10.61 17.26 1.94
N THR A 915 10.27 18.34 1.26
CA THR A 915 10.41 19.73 1.75
C THR A 915 9.04 20.38 1.89
N ARG A 916 8.96 21.40 2.72
CA ARG A 916 7.71 22.12 2.94
C ARG A 916 7.39 22.99 1.72
N ALA A 917 6.19 22.81 1.19
CA ALA A 917 5.58 23.70 0.23
C ALA A 917 4.28 24.29 0.81
N TYR A 918 3.90 25.48 0.38
CA TYR A 918 2.69 26.17 0.83
C TYR A 918 1.76 26.38 -0.34
N HIS A 919 1.00 25.34 -0.63
CA HIS A 919 0.03 25.31 -1.71
C HIS A 919 -1.18 24.47 -1.29
N GLU A 920 -2.37 24.96 -1.59
CA GLU A 920 -3.62 24.29 -1.30
C GLU A 920 -3.97 23.41 -2.50
N ASP A 921 -3.96 22.09 -2.30
CA ASP A 921 -4.31 21.10 -3.32
C ASP A 921 -5.78 20.65 -3.24
N TYR A 922 -6.57 21.38 -2.45
CA TYR A 922 -7.95 21.10 -2.09
C TYR A 922 -8.18 19.78 -1.35
N SER A 923 -7.12 19.10 -0.92
CA SER A 923 -7.24 17.94 -0.04
C SER A 923 -7.34 18.41 1.42
N GLU A 924 -8.44 18.07 2.11
CA GLU A 924 -8.59 18.39 3.55
C GLU A 924 -7.67 17.53 4.45
N ILE A 925 -6.90 16.62 3.84
CA ILE A 925 -6.25 15.50 4.50
C ILE A 925 -4.73 15.51 4.42
N SER A 926 -4.11 16.37 3.59
CA SER A 926 -2.67 16.41 3.35
C SER A 926 -2.17 17.81 2.99
N ASP A 927 -0.90 18.09 3.29
CA ASP A 927 -0.18 19.26 2.78
C ASP A 927 0.42 18.99 1.38
N SER A 928 0.87 20.07 0.71
CA SER A 928 1.71 20.03 -0.50
C SER A 928 3.21 20.00 -0.14
N PHE A 929 4.02 19.35 -0.98
CA PHE A 929 5.45 19.19 -0.72
C PHE A 929 6.33 19.52 -1.93
N GLY A 930 7.58 19.89 -1.68
CA GLY A 930 8.66 19.78 -2.65
C GLY A 930 9.57 18.60 -2.32
N PHE A 931 10.70 18.47 -3.03
CA PHE A 931 11.66 17.38 -2.85
C PHE A 931 13.12 17.85 -2.91
N LEU A 932 13.98 17.22 -2.10
CA LEU A 932 15.41 17.12 -2.36
C LEU A 932 15.72 15.67 -2.75
N ILE A 933 16.26 15.49 -3.95
CA ILE A 933 16.66 14.22 -4.53
C ILE A 933 18.18 14.16 -4.46
N LYS A 934 18.71 13.24 -3.67
CA LYS A 934 20.15 13.08 -3.51
C LYS A 934 20.60 11.78 -4.17
N VAL A 935 21.65 11.86 -4.98
CA VAL A 935 22.24 10.76 -5.74
C VAL A 935 23.69 10.60 -5.29
N ARG A 936 24.06 9.41 -4.81
CA ARG A 936 25.45 9.07 -4.44
C ARG A 936 26.12 8.28 -5.56
N GLU A 937 27.45 8.41 -5.66
CA GLU A 937 28.26 7.60 -6.58
C GLU A 937 28.31 6.13 -6.12
N GLN A 938 28.37 5.22 -7.09
CA GLN A 938 28.49 3.78 -6.84
C GLN A 938 29.82 3.51 -6.11
N ASP A 939 29.78 2.64 -5.09
CA ASP A 939 30.94 2.29 -4.24
C ASP A 939 31.54 3.44 -3.39
N SER A 940 30.89 4.61 -3.31
CA SER A 940 31.30 5.68 -2.40
C SER A 940 31.01 5.33 -0.93
N SER A 941 31.97 5.60 -0.04
CA SER A 941 31.76 5.36 1.40
C SER A 941 30.71 6.33 1.97
N GLU A 942 30.03 5.98 3.08
CA GLU A 942 29.12 6.92 3.78
C GLU A 942 29.81 8.23 4.19
N THR A 943 31.14 8.23 4.23
CA THR A 943 32.02 9.34 4.59
C THR A 943 32.56 10.14 3.39
N ASP A 944 32.33 9.72 2.15
CA ASP A 944 32.80 10.44 0.95
C ASP A 944 31.86 11.59 0.58
N ASP A 945 32.43 12.78 0.39
CA ASP A 945 31.75 14.06 0.17
C ASP A 945 31.11 14.24 -1.24
N LYS A 946 31.16 13.24 -2.13
CA LYS A 946 30.64 13.35 -3.50
C LYS A 946 29.17 12.91 -3.62
N GLN A 947 28.26 13.80 -3.21
CA GLN A 947 26.81 13.62 -3.36
C GLN A 947 26.22 14.72 -4.25
N PHE A 948 25.50 14.33 -5.31
CA PHE A 948 24.71 15.26 -6.13
C PHE A 948 23.33 15.48 -5.51
N CYS A 949 22.83 16.72 -5.50
CA CYS A 949 21.55 17.09 -4.90
C CYS A 949 20.71 17.95 -5.86
N PHE A 950 19.55 17.43 -6.25
CA PHE A 950 18.55 18.14 -7.05
C PHE A 950 17.39 18.58 -6.17
N GLY A 951 17.09 19.87 -6.14
CA GLY A 951 15.92 20.44 -5.45
C GLY A 951 14.77 20.70 -6.41
N TYR A 952 13.57 20.25 -6.05
CA TYR A 952 12.31 20.61 -6.71
C TYR A 952 11.39 21.29 -5.71
N THR A 953 10.90 22.50 -6.00
CA THR A 953 10.09 23.24 -5.03
C THR A 953 8.68 22.73 -4.87
N GLY A 954 8.17 21.98 -5.86
CA GLY A 954 6.74 21.84 -6.07
C GLY A 954 6.07 23.21 -6.25
N ASP A 955 4.75 23.21 -6.18
CA ASP A 955 3.98 24.43 -6.11
C ASP A 955 4.04 25.02 -4.70
N THR A 956 4.54 26.25 -4.57
CA THR A 956 4.64 26.93 -3.28
C THR A 956 4.59 28.44 -3.43
N LYS A 957 4.12 29.16 -2.41
CA LYS A 957 4.34 30.60 -2.26
C LYS A 957 5.62 30.94 -1.49
N TRP A 958 6.06 32.20 -1.60
CA TRP A 958 7.15 32.73 -0.77
C TRP A 958 6.66 32.96 0.67
N VAL A 959 7.41 32.42 1.64
CA VAL A 959 7.07 32.53 3.07
C VAL A 959 8.36 32.70 3.89
N SER A 960 8.44 33.79 4.67
CA SER A 960 9.58 34.18 5.52
C SER A 960 9.11 34.91 6.78
N LYS A 961 10.00 35.17 7.75
CA LYS A 961 9.66 35.84 9.04
C LYS A 961 8.90 37.16 8.90
N ASP A 962 9.25 38.00 7.93
CA ASP A 962 8.55 39.25 7.62
C ASP A 962 7.09 39.02 7.18
N LEU A 963 6.82 37.90 6.50
CA LEU A 963 5.47 37.48 6.11
C LEU A 963 4.70 36.71 7.20
N TYR A 964 5.29 36.30 8.32
CA TYR A 964 4.48 35.72 9.42
C TYR A 964 4.12 36.76 10.49
N ASN A 965 4.94 37.79 10.66
CA ASN A 965 4.84 38.68 11.82
C ASN A 965 3.89 39.89 11.64
N GLN A 966 3.41 40.19 10.43
CA GLN A 966 2.60 41.40 10.16
C GLN A 966 1.08 41.17 10.03
N GLY A 967 0.55 40.00 10.42
CA GLY A 967 -0.86 39.65 10.16
C GLY A 967 -1.52 38.67 11.14
N CYS A 968 -1.15 38.69 12.42
CA CYS A 968 -1.91 37.99 13.48
C CYS A 968 -3.31 38.70 13.50
N PRO A 969 -4.47 38.05 13.23
CA PRO A 969 -5.72 38.71 12.79
C PRO A 969 -6.41 39.66 13.78
N ASN A 970 -5.82 39.97 14.91
CA ASN A 970 -6.33 40.97 15.84
C ASN A 970 -5.14 41.76 16.39
N ASP A 971 -5.17 43.08 16.22
CA ASP A 971 -4.33 44.06 16.94
C ASP A 971 -4.68 44.11 18.45
N GLU A 972 -5.11 42.98 19.04
CA GLU A 972 -5.17 42.85 20.48
C GLU A 972 -3.76 42.54 21.02
N PRO A 973 -3.28 43.28 22.04
CA PRO A 973 -1.97 43.06 22.66
C PRO A 973 -1.74 41.61 23.13
N THR A 974 -2.83 40.89 23.40
CA THR A 974 -2.84 39.48 23.83
C THR A 974 -2.43 38.49 22.72
N CYS A 975 -2.58 38.88 21.45
CA CYS A 975 -2.28 38.03 20.30
C CYS A 975 -0.78 38.07 19.94
N GLN A 976 -0.13 39.23 20.09
CA GLN A 976 1.32 39.37 19.93
C GLN A 976 2.09 38.49 20.95
N GLU A 977 1.67 38.46 22.21
CA GLU A 977 2.31 37.60 23.22
C GLU A 977 2.12 36.09 22.99
N LYS A 978 1.05 35.67 22.30
CA LYS A 978 0.84 34.25 21.93
C LYS A 978 1.61 33.89 20.65
N CYS A 979 1.59 34.76 19.64
CA CYS A 979 2.32 34.62 18.37
C CYS A 979 3.88 34.61 18.63
N HIS A 980 4.37 35.21 19.72
CA HIS A 980 5.80 35.26 20.09
C HIS A 980 6.26 34.25 21.18
N LYS A 981 5.37 33.40 21.71
CA LYS A 981 5.71 32.49 22.83
C LYS A 981 6.54 31.28 22.44
N ASP A 982 6.64 30.95 21.16
CA ASP A 982 7.59 29.96 20.66
C ASP A 982 9.01 30.57 20.66
N LYS A 983 9.68 30.46 21.81
CA LYS A 983 11.08 30.86 22.01
C LYS A 983 12.09 30.08 21.13
N GLU A 984 11.63 29.13 20.33
CA GLU A 984 12.45 28.41 19.36
C GLU A 984 12.18 28.95 17.96
N ALA A 985 13.06 29.82 17.46
CA ALA A 985 13.02 30.24 16.06
C ALA A 985 13.00 28.99 15.13
N PRO A 986 12.20 28.99 14.04
CA PRO A 986 12.28 27.91 13.06
C PRO A 986 13.70 27.83 12.50
N ARG A 987 14.26 26.61 12.42
CA ARG A 987 15.64 26.33 11.96
C ARG A 987 15.85 26.74 10.50
N TRP A 988 14.78 26.81 9.71
CA TRP A 988 14.73 27.47 8.41
C TRP A 988 14.01 28.80 8.56
N LYS A 989 14.66 29.87 8.10
CA LYS A 989 14.12 31.23 8.16
C LYS A 989 12.93 31.42 7.20
N ASP A 990 12.88 30.62 6.14
CA ASP A 990 11.94 30.68 5.00
C ASP A 990 11.98 29.39 4.15
N VAL A 991 11.03 29.25 3.22
CA VAL A 991 10.92 28.10 2.29
C VAL A 991 12.19 27.88 1.47
N ALA A 992 12.86 28.96 1.07
CA ALA A 992 13.99 28.91 0.13
C ALA A 992 15.25 28.32 0.78
N SER A 993 15.45 28.57 2.07
CA SER A 993 16.59 28.04 2.83
C SER A 993 16.67 26.50 2.82
N GLN A 994 15.55 25.79 2.62
CA GLN A 994 15.53 24.32 2.45
C GLN A 994 16.35 23.83 1.25
N TYR A 995 16.60 24.70 0.26
CA TYR A 995 17.29 24.39 -0.99
C TYR A 995 18.69 25.01 -1.08
N ALA A 996 19.21 25.58 0.02
CA ALA A 996 20.51 26.26 0.02
C ALA A 996 21.65 25.35 -0.47
N ASP A 997 21.64 24.08 -0.09
CA ASP A 997 22.73 23.11 -0.35
C ASP A 997 22.55 22.26 -1.64
N CYS A 998 21.50 22.46 -2.45
CA CYS A 998 21.34 21.71 -3.72
C CYS A 998 22.30 22.18 -4.83
N ASP A 999 22.64 21.32 -5.78
CA ASP A 999 23.43 21.66 -6.98
C ASP A 999 22.57 22.27 -8.09
N VAL A 1000 21.34 21.75 -8.20
CA VAL A 1000 20.34 22.20 -9.15
C VAL A 1000 19.05 22.48 -8.40
N LEU A 1001 18.39 23.60 -8.72
CA LEU A 1001 17.09 23.94 -8.19
C LEU A 1001 16.10 24.15 -9.34
N LEU A 1002 15.11 23.28 -9.44
CA LEU A 1002 13.92 23.47 -10.25
C LEU A 1002 12.85 24.20 -9.43
N MET A 1003 12.55 25.44 -9.83
CA MET A 1003 11.65 26.31 -9.08
C MET A 1003 10.42 26.74 -9.88
N HIS A 1004 9.32 26.89 -9.13
CA HIS A 1004 8.06 27.45 -9.60
C HIS A 1004 8.07 28.98 -9.62
N LEU A 1005 7.51 29.57 -10.69
CA LEU A 1005 7.21 31.00 -10.78
C LEU A 1005 5.71 31.31 -10.56
N GLY A 1006 4.84 30.49 -11.15
CA GLY A 1006 3.42 30.77 -11.33
C GLY A 1006 3.21 31.84 -12.41
N SER A 1007 3.03 33.08 -11.98
CA SER A 1007 2.78 34.23 -12.86
C SER A 1007 3.69 35.41 -12.51
N LEU A 1008 3.69 36.48 -13.30
CA LEU A 1008 4.39 37.71 -12.93
C LEU A 1008 3.48 38.66 -12.13
N ILE A 1009 2.19 38.72 -12.44
CA ILE A 1009 1.22 39.66 -11.88
C ILE A 1009 -0.15 39.00 -11.77
N ASN A 1010 -1.06 39.57 -10.99
CA ASN A 1010 -2.44 39.08 -10.88
C ASN A 1010 -3.28 39.49 -12.11
N HIS A 1011 -3.00 38.88 -13.26
CA HIS A 1011 -3.64 39.20 -14.54
C HIS A 1011 -5.16 38.91 -14.58
N LYS A 1012 -5.73 38.22 -13.56
CA LYS A 1012 -7.14 37.80 -13.54
C LYS A 1012 -8.13 38.94 -13.22
N LYS A 1013 -7.67 40.09 -12.73
CA LYS A 1013 -8.50 41.27 -12.47
C LYS A 1013 -8.29 42.32 -13.57
N LYS A 1014 -9.33 42.59 -14.37
CA LYS A 1014 -9.26 43.41 -15.60
C LYS A 1014 -9.06 44.91 -15.39
N ASP A 1015 -9.43 45.45 -14.23
CA ASP A 1015 -9.49 46.91 -14.00
C ASP A 1015 -8.32 47.49 -13.16
N GLU A 1016 -7.28 46.68 -12.91
CA GLU A 1016 -6.14 47.06 -12.06
C GLU A 1016 -4.84 47.02 -12.89
N ASP A 1017 -4.01 48.07 -12.81
CA ASP A 1017 -2.68 48.11 -13.40
C ASP A 1017 -1.67 47.50 -12.43
N HIS A 1018 -1.61 46.17 -12.40
CA HIS A 1018 -0.92 45.38 -11.38
C HIS A 1018 0.59 45.60 -11.28
N PHE A 1019 1.25 46.05 -12.35
CA PHE A 1019 2.68 46.39 -12.26
C PHE A 1019 2.92 47.69 -11.47
N LYS A 1020 1.94 48.59 -11.36
CA LYS A 1020 2.03 49.78 -10.49
C LYS A 1020 2.03 49.43 -9.00
N ASP A 1021 1.69 48.20 -8.63
CA ASP A 1021 1.72 47.75 -7.25
C ASP A 1021 3.12 47.30 -6.81
N TYR A 1022 4.04 47.02 -7.75
CA TYR A 1022 5.39 46.56 -7.44
C TYR A 1022 6.28 47.54 -6.66
N PRO A 1023 6.16 48.88 -6.86
CA PRO A 1023 6.80 49.86 -5.98
C PRO A 1023 6.30 49.84 -4.53
N ASN A 1024 5.13 49.26 -4.27
CA ASN A 1024 4.54 49.18 -2.93
C ASN A 1024 4.77 47.79 -2.31
N ALA A 1025 5.57 47.75 -1.25
CA ALA A 1025 5.92 46.51 -0.55
C ALA A 1025 4.71 45.78 0.05
N GLU A 1026 3.75 46.51 0.63
CA GLU A 1026 2.53 45.95 1.25
C GLU A 1026 1.65 45.28 0.20
N LYS A 1027 1.49 45.91 -0.97
CA LYS A 1027 0.71 45.33 -2.07
C LYS A 1027 1.37 44.08 -2.68
N CYS A 1028 2.70 44.12 -2.86
CA CYS A 1028 3.48 42.93 -3.23
C CYS A 1028 3.25 41.79 -2.23
N GLU A 1029 3.25 42.10 -0.94
CA GLU A 1029 3.05 41.12 0.11
C GLU A 1029 1.63 40.57 0.12
N ALA A 1030 0.62 41.42 -0.01
CA ALA A 1030 -0.77 41.01 -0.14
C ALA A 1030 -1.00 40.07 -1.34
N LEU A 1031 -0.33 40.34 -2.47
CA LEU A 1031 -0.34 39.47 -3.64
C LEU A 1031 0.25 38.09 -3.32
N ILE A 1032 1.46 38.03 -2.74
CA ILE A 1032 2.13 36.77 -2.37
C ILE A 1032 1.32 35.98 -1.34
N ARG A 1033 0.65 36.66 -0.38
CA ARG A 1033 -0.15 36.00 0.66
C ARG A 1033 -1.44 35.40 0.12
N SER A 1034 -2.15 36.18 -0.71
CA SER A 1034 -3.46 35.83 -1.25
C SER A 1034 -3.39 34.79 -2.37
N LYS A 1035 -2.20 34.54 -2.93
CA LYS A 1035 -1.96 33.58 -4.00
C LYS A 1035 -1.04 32.47 -3.52
N ASN A 1036 -1.27 31.26 -4.01
CA ASN A 1036 -0.48 30.08 -3.63
C ASN A 1036 0.80 29.90 -4.47
N HIS A 1037 1.36 30.99 -5.02
CA HIS A 1037 2.57 31.01 -5.85
C HIS A 1037 3.47 32.21 -5.52
N PRO A 1038 4.76 32.21 -5.88
CA PRO A 1038 5.69 33.27 -5.49
C PRO A 1038 5.47 34.59 -6.23
N TYR A 1039 5.01 34.54 -7.47
CA TYR A 1039 5.00 35.68 -8.38
C TYR A 1039 6.39 36.30 -8.57
N LEU A 1040 6.53 37.37 -9.35
CA LEU A 1040 7.83 37.99 -9.61
C LEU A 1040 8.54 38.43 -8.32
N MET A 1041 7.84 39.12 -7.41
CA MET A 1041 8.49 39.63 -6.20
C MET A 1041 8.86 38.52 -5.20
N GLY A 1042 7.99 37.51 -5.01
CA GLY A 1042 8.31 36.38 -4.13
C GLY A 1042 9.44 35.54 -4.69
N MET A 1043 9.51 35.34 -6.01
CA MET A 1043 10.65 34.67 -6.66
C MET A 1043 11.95 35.47 -6.49
N ILE A 1044 11.95 36.79 -6.72
CA ILE A 1044 13.14 37.62 -6.49
C ILE A 1044 13.62 37.49 -5.04
N ARG A 1045 12.69 37.50 -4.08
CA ARG A 1045 13.02 37.28 -2.66
C ARG A 1045 13.57 35.88 -2.42
N PHE A 1046 12.99 34.85 -3.05
CA PHE A 1046 13.44 33.45 -3.00
C PHE A 1046 14.88 33.32 -3.46
N LEU A 1047 15.19 33.78 -4.67
CA LEU A 1047 16.53 33.73 -5.24
C LEU A 1047 17.52 34.54 -4.41
N ARG A 1048 17.14 35.74 -3.98
CA ARG A 1048 17.98 36.58 -3.13
C ARG A 1048 18.33 35.91 -1.81
N GLU A 1049 17.40 35.19 -1.20
CA GLU A 1049 17.66 34.53 0.08
C GLU A 1049 18.63 33.36 -0.07
N ILE A 1050 18.47 32.52 -1.10
CA ILE A 1050 19.46 31.48 -1.41
C ILE A 1050 20.81 32.10 -1.75
N TYR A 1051 20.82 33.25 -2.44
CA TYR A 1051 22.05 33.93 -2.84
C TYR A 1051 22.80 34.60 -1.68
N LYS A 1052 22.16 34.87 -0.53
CA LYS A 1052 22.83 35.50 0.63
C LYS A 1052 23.85 34.61 1.31
N GLU A 1053 23.67 33.29 1.23
CA GLU A 1053 24.59 32.29 1.79
C GLU A 1053 25.04 31.32 0.69
N PRO A 1054 25.68 31.80 -0.39
CA PRO A 1054 26.02 30.93 -1.52
C PRO A 1054 27.17 30.03 -1.08
N ARG A 1055 26.87 28.73 -0.93
CA ARG A 1055 27.86 27.70 -0.54
C ARG A 1055 28.54 27.06 -1.76
N LYS A 1056 27.95 27.19 -2.96
CA LYS A 1056 28.47 26.70 -4.26
C LYS A 1056 27.77 27.36 -5.45
N ASP A 1057 28.39 27.31 -6.63
CA ASP A 1057 27.75 27.66 -7.90
C ASP A 1057 26.56 26.72 -8.17
N LYS A 1058 25.42 27.27 -8.61
CA LYS A 1058 24.15 26.54 -8.70
C LYS A 1058 23.49 26.76 -10.07
N LEU A 1059 22.86 25.72 -10.60
CA LEU A 1059 21.97 25.82 -11.75
C LEU A 1059 20.53 26.02 -11.30
N ILE A 1060 19.90 27.08 -11.79
CA ILE A 1060 18.47 27.34 -11.56
C ILE A 1060 17.70 26.98 -12.83
N LEU A 1061 16.78 26.05 -12.68
CA LEU A 1061 15.82 25.68 -13.71
C LEU A 1061 14.49 26.36 -13.37
N MET A 1062 14.02 27.23 -14.25
CA MET A 1062 12.72 27.89 -14.08
C MET A 1062 11.67 27.15 -14.89
N GLY A 1063 10.76 26.47 -14.19
CA GLY A 1063 9.65 25.71 -14.79
C GLY A 1063 8.30 26.31 -14.43
N GLU A 1064 7.24 25.52 -14.64
CA GLU A 1064 5.88 25.85 -14.21
C GLU A 1064 5.40 27.23 -14.72
N PHE A 1065 5.57 27.47 -16.02
CA PHE A 1065 5.10 28.71 -16.63
C PHE A 1065 3.61 28.60 -17.00
N GLY A 1066 2.84 29.58 -16.56
CA GLY A 1066 1.47 29.77 -17.05
C GLY A 1066 1.47 30.28 -18.50
N GLU A 1067 0.44 29.91 -19.27
CA GLU A 1067 0.29 30.34 -20.67
C GLU A 1067 0.16 31.86 -20.84
N GLU A 1068 -0.19 32.60 -19.79
CA GLU A 1068 -0.16 34.07 -19.82
C GLU A 1068 1.24 34.65 -20.05
N LEU A 1069 2.29 33.83 -19.91
CA LEU A 1069 3.70 34.19 -20.14
C LEU A 1069 4.17 33.89 -21.57
N ARG A 1070 3.25 33.66 -22.51
CA ARG A 1070 3.51 33.68 -23.95
C ARG A 1070 4.00 35.06 -24.42
N GLY A 1071 4.50 35.14 -25.65
CA GLY A 1071 5.06 36.35 -26.26
C GLY A 1071 6.58 36.50 -26.04
N GLY A 1072 7.29 35.45 -25.60
CA GLY A 1072 8.72 35.51 -25.29
C GLY A 1072 9.07 35.88 -23.86
N ILE A 1073 8.07 36.08 -23.00
CA ILE A 1073 8.26 36.51 -21.61
C ILE A 1073 9.13 35.52 -20.84
N ARG A 1074 8.93 34.20 -21.02
CA ARG A 1074 9.74 33.14 -20.37
C ARG A 1074 11.25 33.32 -20.59
N THR A 1075 11.67 33.57 -21.83
CA THR A 1075 13.10 33.77 -22.15
C THR A 1075 13.61 35.15 -21.75
N ASP A 1076 12.75 36.18 -21.76
CA ASP A 1076 13.11 37.54 -21.38
C ASP A 1076 13.32 37.67 -19.87
N ILE A 1077 12.43 37.10 -19.05
CA ILE A 1077 12.55 37.16 -17.59
C ILE A 1077 13.81 36.44 -17.12
N VAL A 1078 14.13 35.27 -17.67
CA VAL A 1078 15.37 34.56 -17.35
C VAL A 1078 16.60 35.42 -17.67
N LYS A 1079 16.64 36.04 -18.85
CA LYS A 1079 17.75 36.95 -19.22
C LYS A 1079 17.88 38.13 -18.25
N ARG A 1080 16.76 38.71 -17.81
CA ARG A 1080 16.76 39.81 -16.84
C ARG A 1080 17.24 39.37 -15.46
N LEU A 1081 16.85 38.19 -15.00
CA LEU A 1081 17.29 37.64 -13.71
C LEU A 1081 18.80 37.37 -13.71
N GLN A 1082 19.33 36.77 -14.78
CA GLN A 1082 20.77 36.57 -14.99
C GLN A 1082 21.55 37.89 -14.95
N GLN A 1083 21.02 38.96 -15.53
CA GLN A 1083 21.66 40.28 -15.54
C GLN A 1083 21.57 41.01 -14.20
N GLY A 1084 20.46 40.82 -13.47
CA GLY A 1084 20.07 41.68 -12.35
C GLY A 1084 20.34 41.13 -10.95
N LEU A 1085 20.27 39.82 -10.72
CA LEU A 1085 20.26 39.23 -9.37
C LEU A 1085 21.45 38.30 -9.08
N THR A 1086 21.92 37.55 -10.07
CA THR A 1086 22.91 36.49 -9.86
C THR A 1086 23.88 36.46 -11.04
N ARG A 1087 24.91 37.32 -11.01
CA ARG A 1087 25.85 37.44 -12.13
C ARG A 1087 26.59 36.13 -12.44
N ASP A 1088 26.68 35.25 -11.44
CA ASP A 1088 27.46 34.01 -11.51
C ASP A 1088 26.59 32.73 -11.69
N TRP A 1089 25.29 32.76 -11.34
CA TRP A 1089 24.42 31.59 -11.50
C TRP A 1089 23.86 31.47 -12.91
N GLN A 1090 23.80 30.23 -13.40
CA GLN A 1090 23.14 29.90 -14.66
C GLN A 1090 21.65 29.66 -14.40
N ILE A 1091 20.79 30.48 -15.03
CA ILE A 1091 19.33 30.34 -14.98
C ILE A 1091 18.82 29.93 -16.36
N VAL A 1092 18.01 28.87 -16.47
CA VAL A 1092 17.52 28.34 -17.75
C VAL A 1092 15.99 28.17 -17.69
N PRO A 1093 15.22 28.66 -18.68
CA PRO A 1093 13.80 28.35 -18.76
C PRO A 1093 13.61 26.90 -19.21
N VAL A 1094 12.76 26.14 -18.51
CA VAL A 1094 12.43 24.75 -18.84
C VAL A 1094 11.27 24.72 -19.86
N ASP A 1095 11.37 23.81 -20.82
CA ASP A 1095 10.38 23.45 -21.82
C ASP A 1095 10.64 21.99 -22.23
N VAL A 1096 9.71 21.38 -22.96
CA VAL A 1096 9.83 20.03 -23.51
C VAL A 1096 11.08 19.94 -24.40
N GLY A 1097 11.99 19.02 -24.05
CA GLY A 1097 13.21 18.74 -24.80
C GLY A 1097 14.45 19.49 -24.33
N LEU A 1098 14.38 20.25 -23.22
CA LEU A 1098 15.58 20.71 -22.50
C LEU A 1098 16.30 19.51 -21.91
N ASP A 1099 17.46 19.14 -22.44
CA ASP A 1099 18.28 18.03 -21.96
C ASP A 1099 19.61 18.58 -21.42
N ILE A 1100 19.85 18.38 -20.12
CA ILE A 1100 21.02 18.88 -19.39
C ILE A 1100 21.80 17.71 -18.79
N LEU A 1101 23.09 17.66 -19.12
CA LEU A 1101 24.06 16.81 -18.43
C LEU A 1101 24.37 17.41 -17.06
N LEU A 1102 23.93 16.71 -16.01
CA LEU A 1102 24.08 17.13 -14.61
C LEU A 1102 25.42 16.67 -14.02
N HIS A 1103 25.80 15.43 -14.31
CA HIS A 1103 27.02 14.80 -13.82
C HIS A 1103 27.52 13.71 -14.78
N SER A 1104 28.83 13.56 -14.91
CA SER A 1104 29.48 12.51 -15.71
C SER A 1104 30.34 11.64 -14.81
N TYR A 1105 30.11 10.33 -14.83
CA TYR A 1105 30.84 9.37 -14.00
C TYR A 1105 32.11 8.82 -14.68
N ALA A 1106 32.26 9.07 -16.00
CA ALA A 1106 33.34 8.48 -16.82
C ALA A 1106 34.68 9.22 -16.73
N GLU A 1107 34.70 10.48 -16.28
CA GLU A 1107 35.92 11.29 -16.17
C GLU A 1107 36.29 11.44 -14.70
N GLY A 1108 37.26 10.65 -14.24
CA GLY A 1108 37.88 10.84 -12.94
C GLY A 1108 38.28 12.31 -12.77
N ASP A 1109 37.69 12.98 -11.78
CA ASP A 1109 37.90 14.38 -11.38
C ASP A 1109 37.23 15.52 -12.16
N GLN A 1110 36.14 15.30 -12.93
CA GLN A 1110 35.30 16.47 -13.27
C GLN A 1110 34.61 17.04 -12.00
N PRO A 1111 34.77 18.34 -11.68
CA PRO A 1111 34.11 18.93 -10.52
C PRO A 1111 32.59 19.02 -10.75
N ILE A 1112 31.82 18.65 -9.72
CA ILE A 1112 30.38 18.90 -9.64
C ILE A 1112 30.14 20.39 -9.92
N GLY A 1113 29.23 20.72 -10.86
CA GLY A 1113 28.87 22.09 -11.22
C GLY A 1113 29.18 22.54 -12.65
N LYS A 1114 29.81 21.70 -13.50
CA LYS A 1114 29.95 21.96 -14.94
C LYS A 1114 28.79 21.35 -15.72
N PHE A 1115 27.74 22.13 -15.90
CA PHE A 1115 26.53 21.71 -16.62
C PHE A 1115 26.63 21.97 -18.12
N GLU A 1116 26.14 21.02 -18.93
CA GLU A 1116 26.06 21.13 -20.38
C GLU A 1116 24.64 20.86 -20.87
N PHE A 1117 24.22 21.52 -21.95
CA PHE A 1117 22.92 21.26 -22.59
C PHE A 1117 23.11 20.61 -23.96
N LEU A 1118 22.14 19.81 -24.38
CA LEU A 1118 22.10 19.23 -25.71
C LEU A 1118 21.52 20.23 -26.73
N CYS A 1119 22.35 20.63 -27.70
CA CYS A 1119 21.92 21.52 -28.77
C CYS A 1119 20.99 20.80 -29.76
N ALA A 1120 19.76 21.30 -29.94
CA ALA A 1120 18.74 20.72 -30.82
C ALA A 1120 19.10 20.69 -32.32
N LEU A 1121 20.15 21.41 -32.75
CA LEU A 1121 20.58 21.45 -34.15
C LEU A 1121 21.77 20.56 -34.47
N CYS A 1122 22.74 20.42 -33.56
CA CYS A 1122 23.92 19.59 -33.81
C CYS A 1122 23.98 18.32 -32.98
N ASP A 1123 23.00 18.07 -32.10
CA ASP A 1123 22.92 16.91 -31.20
C ASP A 1123 24.21 16.67 -30.40
N LYS A 1124 24.89 17.77 -30.03
CA LYS A 1124 26.08 17.76 -29.17
C LYS A 1124 25.82 18.53 -27.89
N HIS A 1125 26.37 18.01 -26.79
CA HIS A 1125 26.42 18.71 -25.51
C HIS A 1125 27.35 19.91 -25.62
N ARG A 1126 26.93 21.04 -25.06
CA ARG A 1126 27.63 22.32 -25.07
C ARG A 1126 27.53 22.98 -23.70
N PRO A 1127 28.53 23.76 -23.27
CA PRO A 1127 28.44 24.50 -22.02
C PRO A 1127 27.20 25.39 -21.97
N LEU A 1128 26.54 25.49 -20.81
CA LEU A 1128 25.37 26.36 -20.64
C LEU A 1128 25.66 27.84 -20.96
N SER A 1129 26.91 28.29 -20.87
CA SER A 1129 27.31 29.65 -21.30
C SER A 1129 27.14 29.89 -22.81
N GLU A 1130 27.07 28.83 -23.62
CA GLU A 1130 26.83 28.87 -25.07
C GLU A 1130 25.35 28.76 -25.45
N ILE A 1131 24.44 28.62 -24.49
CA ILE A 1131 23.02 28.43 -24.76
C ILE A 1131 22.38 29.67 -25.38
N ASP A 1132 21.47 29.45 -26.30
CA ASP A 1132 20.57 30.43 -26.88
C ASP A 1132 19.21 29.76 -27.16
N TYR A 1133 18.16 30.58 -27.25
CA TYR A 1133 16.78 30.11 -27.30
C TYR A 1133 16.16 30.45 -28.65
N PHE A 1134 15.48 29.47 -29.25
CA PHE A 1134 14.71 29.64 -30.47
C PHE A 1134 13.25 29.24 -30.23
N ARG A 1135 12.31 30.13 -30.52
CA ARG A 1135 10.88 29.88 -30.34
C ARG A 1135 10.28 29.33 -31.64
N PHE A 1136 9.41 28.33 -31.55
CA PHE A 1136 8.81 27.68 -32.70
C PHE A 1136 7.35 27.28 -32.41
N GLY A 1137 6.50 27.22 -33.43
CA GLY A 1137 5.10 26.79 -33.29
C GLY A 1137 4.14 27.83 -32.69
N GLN A 1138 2.85 27.51 -32.71
CA GLN A 1138 1.77 28.40 -32.21
C GLN A 1138 1.69 28.45 -30.68
N ASP A 1139 2.17 27.40 -30.02
CA ASP A 1139 2.26 27.25 -28.57
C ASP A 1139 3.64 27.66 -28.01
N GLU A 1140 4.46 28.31 -28.84
CA GLU A 1140 5.76 28.89 -28.46
C GLU A 1140 6.75 27.89 -27.86
N ALA A 1141 6.92 26.71 -28.44
CA ALA A 1141 7.95 25.77 -27.99
C ALA A 1141 9.35 26.41 -27.96
N ILE A 1142 10.09 26.24 -26.87
CA ILE A 1142 11.47 26.71 -26.72
C ILE A 1142 12.44 25.59 -27.12
N PHE A 1143 13.24 25.85 -28.16
CA PHE A 1143 14.37 25.01 -28.53
C PHE A 1143 15.70 25.63 -28.04
N TYR A 1144 16.57 24.76 -27.53
CA TYR A 1144 17.87 25.12 -26.99
C TYR A 1144 18.95 24.86 -28.04
N ILE A 1145 19.63 25.92 -28.47
CA ILE A 1145 20.64 25.86 -29.52
C ILE A 1145 21.92 26.54 -29.07
N CYS A 1146 23.08 26.04 -29.49
CA CYS A 1146 24.33 26.75 -29.21
C CYS A 1146 24.48 27.99 -30.08
N LYS A 1147 25.15 29.00 -29.54
CA LYS A 1147 25.47 30.26 -30.24
C LYS A 1147 26.14 30.03 -31.60
N THR A 1148 26.91 28.95 -31.73
CA THR A 1148 27.54 28.53 -32.99
C THR A 1148 26.50 28.09 -34.02
N CYS A 1149 25.62 27.14 -33.70
CA CYS A 1149 24.56 26.69 -34.60
C CYS A 1149 23.58 27.83 -34.95
N LYS A 1150 23.29 28.72 -33.99
CA LYS A 1150 22.43 29.88 -34.25
C LYS A 1150 22.98 30.79 -35.35
N LYS A 1151 24.31 30.94 -35.44
CA LYS A 1151 25.01 31.77 -36.43
C LYS A 1151 25.30 31.01 -37.73
N ALA A 1152 25.67 29.74 -37.65
CA ALA A 1152 26.21 28.97 -38.77
C ALA A 1152 25.15 28.18 -39.54
N THR A 1153 24.02 27.79 -38.91
CA THR A 1153 23.00 26.97 -39.56
C THR A 1153 22.05 27.84 -40.39
N PRO A 1154 21.88 27.57 -41.70
CA PRO A 1154 20.90 28.24 -42.55
C PRO A 1154 19.47 28.17 -41.99
N ALA A 1155 18.65 29.19 -42.30
CA ALA A 1155 17.33 29.35 -41.70
C ALA A 1155 16.35 28.23 -42.09
N ASP A 1156 16.41 27.77 -43.34
CA ASP A 1156 15.64 26.65 -43.91
C ASP A 1156 16.00 25.32 -43.25
N VAL A 1157 17.29 25.02 -43.10
CA VAL A 1157 17.77 23.81 -42.42
C VAL A 1157 17.34 23.82 -40.95
N ARG A 1158 17.49 24.97 -40.28
CA ARG A 1158 17.05 25.14 -38.89
C ARG A 1158 15.54 24.94 -38.76
N GLN A 1159 14.72 25.57 -39.61
CA GLN A 1159 13.27 25.43 -39.57
C GLN A 1159 12.83 23.98 -39.82
N THR A 1160 13.45 23.30 -40.77
CA THR A 1160 13.17 21.89 -41.08
C THR A 1160 13.47 20.99 -39.89
N ARG A 1161 14.66 21.12 -39.28
CA ARG A 1161 15.07 20.31 -38.13
C ARG A 1161 14.19 20.56 -36.90
N LEU A 1162 13.91 21.83 -36.59
CA LEU A 1162 13.05 22.18 -35.46
C LEU A 1162 11.59 21.76 -35.70
N GLY A 1163 11.10 21.85 -36.95
CA GLY A 1163 9.79 21.35 -37.34
C GLY A 1163 9.65 19.84 -37.12
N GLN A 1164 10.64 19.06 -37.55
CA GLN A 1164 10.68 17.61 -37.30
C GLN A 1164 10.62 17.29 -35.79
N LEU A 1165 11.44 17.96 -34.98
CA LEU A 1165 11.44 17.78 -33.52
C LEU A 1165 10.13 18.22 -32.87
N TYR A 1166 9.47 19.25 -33.41
CA TYR A 1166 8.20 19.76 -32.91
C TYR A 1166 7.02 18.80 -33.22
N GLU A 1167 6.99 18.25 -34.43
CA GLU A 1167 5.90 17.38 -34.89
C GLU A 1167 6.04 15.94 -34.39
N ILE A 1168 7.23 15.37 -34.56
CA ILE A 1168 7.53 13.94 -34.34
C ILE A 1168 8.24 13.73 -33.00
N GLY A 1169 9.22 14.58 -32.68
CA GLY A 1169 10.11 14.40 -31.54
C GLY A 1169 11.40 13.66 -31.90
N ARG A 1170 11.97 12.95 -30.93
CA ARG A 1170 13.14 12.06 -31.07
C ARG A 1170 12.66 10.61 -31.11
N GLU A 1171 13.20 9.85 -32.04
CA GLU A 1171 12.93 8.42 -32.12
C GLU A 1171 13.55 7.67 -30.93
N LEU A 1172 12.80 6.70 -30.38
CA LEU A 1172 13.32 5.76 -29.38
C LEU A 1172 14.46 4.94 -30.00
N ARG A 1173 15.63 4.96 -29.37
CA ARG A 1173 16.76 4.12 -29.73
C ARG A 1173 16.80 2.92 -28.78
N THR A 1174 16.83 1.70 -29.31
CA THR A 1174 16.94 0.46 -28.52
C THR A 1174 18.12 -0.39 -28.97
N PHE A 1175 18.58 -1.29 -28.10
CA PHE A 1175 19.72 -2.17 -28.38
C PHE A 1175 19.51 -3.06 -29.63
N SER A 1176 18.26 -3.43 -29.95
CA SER A 1176 17.95 -4.28 -31.11
C SER A 1176 18.10 -3.57 -32.45
N GLN A 1177 17.97 -2.23 -32.49
CA GLN A 1177 18.10 -1.45 -33.72
C GLN A 1177 19.55 -1.20 -34.13
N LYS A 1178 20.52 -1.19 -33.20
CA LYS A 1178 21.96 -1.08 -33.54
C LYS A 1178 22.55 -2.38 -34.11
N ALA A 1179 21.90 -3.53 -33.88
CA ALA A 1179 22.34 -4.83 -34.39
C ALA A 1179 21.79 -5.16 -35.79
N ARG A 1180 20.99 -4.26 -36.39
CA ARG A 1180 20.47 -4.38 -37.76
C ARG A 1180 21.21 -3.48 -38.74
#